data_AF-A0AAX6H0D8-F1
#
_entry.id   AF-A0AAX6H0D8-F1
#
_cell.length_a   1.000
_cell.length_b   1.000
_cell.length_c   1.000
_cell.angle_alpha   90.00
_cell.angle_beta   90.00
_cell.angle_gamma   90.00
#
_symmetry.space_group_name_H-M   'P 1'
#
loop_
_entity.id
_entity.type
_entity.pdbx_description
1 polymer ?
#
loop_
_entity_poly.entity_id
_entity_poly.type
_entity_poly.pdbx_seq_one_letter_code
_entity_poly.pdbx_strand_id
1 'polypeptide(L)'
;MVNDLHAIGFKAIWMLDPGIKHEEGYFVYDSGSKNDVWVQKADGKPFVGEVWPGDCVFPDFTRAETRSWWAKLVRDFISNGVDGIWNDMNEPAVFKTVTKTMPESNIHRGDDELGGCQNHSHYHNVYGMLMARSTYEGMKMASDKKRPFVLTRAGFIGSQRYAATWSGDNLATWEHLHMSLPMVLQLGLSGQPLSGPDIGGFAGDATPKLFGRWMGVGAMFPFCRGHSEAGTIDQEPWSFGEECEEVCRLALRRRYRLIPHIYTLFYFAHTKGTPVAAPSFFADPQNLSLRTQENSFLLGTLLICASTVSDKGSHELSHELPNGTWLQFDFGDSHPDLPIMYLQGGSIIPVGLPVQHVGEANSTDTLLLIVALDKDGKAEGLLFEDDGDGYEYTQGAHLLTHYSAELQSSTVVVRVSKTEGSWKRPKRALNVHVLLGGGALIDAQGIDGEEVHINMPPESEVYNLVAASENQYRRRMESTKCIPDVDKLPGQKGIELSKTPVELKSGDWVLKLVPWIGGRMISMLHLPSGTQWLHSRVEVDGYEEYSSIEYRSAGCSEEYEVVERNLEQSGEEESLFLEGDIGGGLILQRHISIPKDASQVLRIDSSIIARSVGAGSGGFSRLVCLRVHPVFTLLNPTEVLVAFTSIDGSKQEIHPESGERTFEGSLRPNGEWMLIDKCAGLSLINRFDTNQVNKCLVHWGTGTVNLELWSEERPVSKETPLRICHEYEVKIF
;
A
#
# COMPACT_ATOMS: atom_id res chain seq x y z
N MET A 1 -12.64 -19.22 23.95
CA MET A 1 -12.24 -18.16 22.99
C MET A 1 -13.20 -18.05 21.81
N VAL A 2 -13.23 -18.99 20.85
CA VAL A 2 -14.10 -18.88 19.66
C VAL A 2 -15.59 -18.73 20.04
N ASN A 3 -16.08 -19.56 20.96
CA ASN A 3 -17.45 -19.44 21.47
C ASN A 3 -17.72 -18.08 22.14
N ASP A 4 -16.71 -17.48 22.78
CA ASP A 4 -16.85 -16.18 23.44
C ASP A 4 -16.94 -15.06 22.39
N LEU A 5 -16.13 -15.14 21.31
CA LEU A 5 -16.22 -14.23 20.17
C LEU A 5 -17.59 -14.33 19.47
N HIS A 6 -18.08 -15.55 19.24
CA HIS A 6 -19.39 -15.77 18.64
C HIS A 6 -20.53 -15.22 19.50
N ALA A 7 -20.43 -15.32 20.83
CA ALA A 7 -21.44 -14.82 21.76
C ALA A 7 -21.62 -13.29 21.71
N ILE A 8 -20.60 -12.56 21.24
CA ILE A 8 -20.64 -11.10 21.01
C ILE A 8 -20.69 -10.73 19.52
N GLY A 9 -21.02 -11.69 18.64
CA GLY A 9 -21.26 -11.45 17.22
C GLY A 9 -20.01 -11.36 16.32
N PHE A 10 -18.82 -11.63 16.87
CA PHE A 10 -17.58 -11.68 16.11
C PHE A 10 -17.39 -13.02 15.41
N LYS A 11 -16.54 -13.03 14.37
CA LYS A 11 -16.11 -14.23 13.64
C LYS A 11 -14.60 -14.45 13.84
N ALA A 12 -14.18 -15.70 13.93
CA ALA A 12 -12.78 -16.05 14.18
C ALA A 12 -12.07 -16.44 12.87
N ILE A 13 -11.08 -15.64 12.48
CA ILE A 13 -10.22 -15.88 11.30
C ILE A 13 -8.82 -16.25 11.77
N TRP A 14 -8.22 -17.28 11.17
CA TRP A 14 -6.90 -17.76 11.56
C TRP A 14 -5.94 -17.82 10.37
N MET A 15 -4.69 -17.43 10.62
CA MET A 15 -3.62 -17.51 9.63
C MET A 15 -3.11 -18.94 9.48
N LEU A 16 -2.88 -19.39 8.25
CA LEU A 16 -2.23 -20.65 7.89
C LEU A 16 -1.19 -20.41 6.81
N ASP A 17 0.04 -20.82 7.07
CA ASP A 17 1.16 -20.70 6.14
C ASP A 17 1.44 -22.01 5.41
N PRO A 18 2.06 -21.98 4.21
CA PRO A 18 2.47 -23.19 3.50
C PRO A 18 3.70 -23.87 4.11
N GLY A 19 4.47 -23.19 4.96
CA GLY A 19 5.66 -23.74 5.60
C GLY A 19 5.29 -24.66 6.75
N ILE A 20 5.42 -25.98 6.55
CA ILE A 20 5.19 -26.98 7.60
C ILE A 20 6.52 -27.28 8.28
N LYS A 21 6.60 -27.00 9.59
CA LYS A 21 7.80 -27.26 10.40
C LYS A 21 8.31 -28.69 10.18
N HIS A 22 9.59 -28.80 9.84
CA HIS A 22 10.30 -30.05 9.59
C HIS A 22 10.66 -30.72 10.92
N GLU A 23 9.67 -31.34 11.58
CA GLU A 23 9.81 -31.90 12.92
C GLU A 23 9.09 -33.25 13.04
N GLU A 24 9.85 -34.33 13.26
CA GLU A 24 9.27 -35.65 13.54
C GLU A 24 8.40 -35.62 14.80
N GLY A 25 7.22 -36.24 14.74
CA GLY A 25 6.23 -36.22 15.81
C GLY A 25 5.22 -35.08 15.69
N TYR A 26 5.46 -34.08 14.84
CA TYR A 26 4.42 -33.13 14.47
C TYR A 26 3.46 -33.79 13.47
N PHE A 27 2.22 -34.05 13.89
CA PHE A 27 1.28 -34.87 13.12
C PHE A 27 1.04 -34.39 11.68
N VAL A 28 1.12 -33.07 11.41
CA VAL A 28 1.00 -32.53 10.04
C VAL A 28 2.21 -32.93 9.21
N TYR A 29 3.42 -32.75 9.74
CA TYR A 29 4.65 -33.20 9.09
C TYR A 29 4.68 -34.73 8.90
N ASP A 30 4.35 -35.50 9.93
CA ASP A 30 4.33 -36.96 9.85
C ASP A 30 3.31 -37.47 8.82
N SER A 31 2.11 -36.87 8.79
CA SER A 31 1.08 -37.25 7.82
C SER A 31 1.45 -36.84 6.40
N GLY A 32 2.03 -35.65 6.18
CA GLY A 32 2.46 -35.21 4.87
C GLY A 32 3.61 -36.06 4.32
N SER A 33 4.58 -36.41 5.18
CA SER A 33 5.68 -37.31 4.83
C SER A 33 5.19 -38.72 4.48
N LYS A 34 4.22 -39.26 5.25
CA LYS A 34 3.58 -40.55 4.95
C LYS A 34 2.85 -40.56 3.61
N ASN A 35 2.27 -39.43 3.21
CA ASN A 35 1.54 -39.28 1.95
C ASN A 35 2.42 -38.73 0.81
N ASP A 36 3.73 -38.55 1.04
CA ASP A 36 4.69 -38.03 0.06
C ASP A 36 4.21 -36.72 -0.63
N VAL A 37 3.75 -35.75 0.16
CA VAL A 37 3.10 -34.52 -0.36
C VAL A 37 4.06 -33.36 -0.62
N TRP A 38 5.35 -33.50 -0.30
CA TRP A 38 6.30 -32.39 -0.31
C TRP A 38 6.82 -32.06 -1.71
N VAL A 39 7.09 -30.77 -1.94
CA VAL A 39 7.95 -30.27 -3.03
C VAL A 39 9.35 -30.83 -2.85
N GLN A 40 10.01 -31.20 -3.94
CA GLN A 40 11.31 -31.88 -3.90
C GLN A 40 12.43 -30.99 -4.44
N LYS A 41 13.67 -31.29 -4.07
CA LYS A 41 14.86 -30.84 -4.78
C LYS A 41 15.12 -31.75 -5.98
N ALA A 42 16.07 -31.37 -6.83
CA ALA A 42 16.52 -32.19 -7.96
C ALA A 42 17.04 -33.59 -7.57
N ASP A 43 17.47 -33.79 -6.32
CA ASP A 43 17.91 -35.09 -5.79
C ASP A 43 16.76 -36.00 -5.32
N GLY A 44 15.50 -35.55 -5.48
CA GLY A 44 14.29 -36.28 -5.08
C GLY A 44 13.96 -36.21 -3.58
N LYS A 45 14.76 -35.53 -2.76
CA LYS A 45 14.45 -35.31 -1.33
C LYS A 45 13.51 -34.12 -1.16
N PRO A 46 12.70 -34.06 -0.08
CA PRO A 46 11.93 -32.87 0.25
C PRO A 46 12.80 -31.61 0.29
N PHE A 47 12.27 -30.52 -0.27
CA PHE A 47 12.86 -29.21 -0.10
C PHE A 47 12.63 -28.71 1.33
N VAL A 48 13.70 -28.23 1.96
CA VAL A 48 13.66 -27.60 3.28
C VAL A 48 14.07 -26.15 3.11
N GLY A 49 13.20 -25.24 3.53
CA GLY A 49 13.44 -23.80 3.53
C GLY A 49 13.09 -23.19 4.88
N GLU A 50 13.77 -22.11 5.27
CA GLU A 50 13.55 -21.46 6.56
C GLU A 50 12.49 -20.35 6.47
N VAL A 51 11.49 -20.43 7.34
CA VAL A 51 10.42 -19.42 7.55
C VAL A 51 10.15 -19.27 9.06
N TRP A 52 8.97 -18.78 9.48
CA TRP A 52 8.64 -18.45 10.87
C TRP A 52 8.99 -19.53 11.92
N PRO A 53 8.60 -20.82 11.77
CA PRO A 53 8.95 -21.87 12.73
C PRO A 53 10.35 -22.48 12.51
N GLY A 54 11.22 -21.86 11.70
CA GLY A 54 12.53 -22.39 11.33
C GLY A 54 12.46 -23.25 10.06
N ASP A 55 13.19 -24.37 10.05
CA ASP A 55 13.22 -25.31 8.94
C ASP A 55 11.83 -25.88 8.62
N CYS A 56 11.37 -25.69 7.38
CA CYS A 56 10.06 -26.12 6.91
C CYS A 56 10.13 -26.89 5.60
N VAL A 57 9.20 -27.82 5.42
CA VAL A 57 8.84 -28.44 4.15
C VAL A 57 7.57 -27.81 3.59
N PHE A 58 7.41 -27.87 2.27
CA PHE A 58 6.35 -27.17 1.55
C PHE A 58 5.46 -28.19 0.81
N PRO A 59 4.12 -28.17 1.00
CA PRO A 59 3.21 -29.01 0.26
C PRO A 59 3.25 -28.70 -1.25
N ASP A 60 3.31 -29.72 -2.08
CA ASP A 60 3.20 -29.60 -3.52
C ASP A 60 1.72 -29.52 -3.95
N PHE A 61 1.14 -28.32 -3.88
CA PHE A 61 -0.27 -28.08 -4.23
C PHE A 61 -0.59 -28.33 -5.73
N THR A 62 0.41 -28.59 -6.56
CA THR A 62 0.22 -28.99 -7.97
C THR A 62 -0.35 -30.40 -8.11
N ARG A 63 -0.35 -31.20 -7.02
CA ARG A 63 -0.92 -32.55 -6.96
C ARG A 63 -2.29 -32.59 -6.33
N ALA A 64 -3.25 -33.25 -6.96
CA ALA A 64 -4.60 -33.44 -6.41
C ALA A 64 -4.59 -34.16 -5.06
N GLU A 65 -3.67 -35.11 -4.88
CA GLU A 65 -3.47 -35.84 -3.62
C GLU A 65 -3.06 -34.91 -2.48
N THR A 66 -2.10 -34.01 -2.73
CA THR A 66 -1.67 -32.99 -1.76
C THR A 66 -2.78 -32.01 -1.44
N ARG A 67 -3.52 -31.53 -2.46
CA ARG A 67 -4.68 -30.64 -2.26
C ARG A 67 -5.74 -31.31 -1.39
N SER A 68 -6.04 -32.59 -1.63
CA SER A 68 -6.98 -33.38 -0.82
C SER A 68 -6.49 -33.59 0.62
N TRP A 69 -5.18 -33.83 0.80
CA TRP A 69 -4.57 -33.93 2.13
C TRP A 69 -4.71 -32.62 2.91
N TRP A 70 -4.37 -31.48 2.29
CA TRP A 70 -4.54 -30.16 2.90
C TRP A 70 -6.00 -29.85 3.22
N ALA A 71 -6.92 -30.11 2.29
CA ALA A 71 -8.35 -29.88 2.48
C ALA A 71 -8.92 -30.66 3.69
N LYS A 72 -8.44 -31.90 3.94
CA LYS A 72 -8.84 -32.67 5.13
C LYS A 72 -8.33 -32.05 6.43
N LEU A 73 -7.09 -31.53 6.45
CA LEU A 73 -6.56 -30.81 7.61
C LEU A 73 -7.36 -29.53 7.88
N VAL A 74 -7.68 -28.76 6.84
CA VAL A 74 -8.51 -27.56 6.96
C VAL A 74 -9.91 -27.93 7.44
N ARG A 75 -10.55 -28.96 6.90
CA ARG A 75 -11.86 -29.44 7.37
C ARG A 75 -11.86 -29.70 8.88
N ASP A 76 -10.86 -30.44 9.35
CA ASP A 76 -10.73 -30.79 10.77
C ASP A 76 -10.44 -29.54 11.62
N PHE A 77 -9.67 -28.58 11.09
CA PHE A 77 -9.42 -27.32 11.78
C PHE A 77 -10.68 -26.45 11.91
N ILE A 78 -11.47 -26.31 10.84
CA ILE A 78 -12.76 -25.59 10.83
C ILE A 78 -13.75 -26.17 11.84
N SER A 79 -13.71 -27.48 12.10
CA SER A 79 -14.58 -28.13 13.09
C SER A 79 -14.42 -27.59 14.53
N ASN A 80 -13.33 -26.86 14.82
CA ASN A 80 -13.11 -26.17 16.09
C ASN A 80 -13.82 -24.82 16.21
N GLY A 81 -14.68 -24.45 15.24
CA GLY A 81 -15.46 -23.22 15.23
C GLY A 81 -14.81 -22.04 14.49
N VAL A 82 -13.73 -22.28 13.75
CA VAL A 82 -13.10 -21.28 12.88
C VAL A 82 -14.05 -20.90 11.73
N ASP A 83 -14.24 -19.61 11.49
CA ASP A 83 -15.18 -19.11 10.46
C ASP A 83 -14.50 -18.82 9.12
N GLY A 84 -13.19 -18.56 9.12
CA GLY A 84 -12.41 -18.29 7.93
C GLY A 84 -10.91 -18.44 8.11
N ILE A 85 -10.21 -18.49 6.99
CA ILE A 85 -8.76 -18.76 6.95
C ILE A 85 -8.04 -17.67 6.17
N TRP A 86 -6.90 -17.24 6.69
CA TRP A 86 -5.97 -16.33 6.04
C TRP A 86 -4.72 -17.12 5.61
N ASN A 87 -4.52 -17.31 4.31
CA ASN A 87 -3.31 -17.92 3.75
C ASN A 87 -2.26 -16.84 3.49
N ASP A 88 -1.22 -16.85 4.31
CA ASP A 88 -0.09 -15.93 4.22
C ASP A 88 1.19 -16.64 3.77
N MET A 89 2.22 -15.87 3.40
CA MET A 89 3.54 -16.36 3.00
C MET A 89 3.51 -17.34 1.81
N ASN A 90 2.44 -17.29 1.01
CA ASN A 90 2.10 -18.30 0.03
C ASN A 90 2.46 -17.95 -1.42
N GLU A 91 3.41 -17.02 -1.61
CA GLU A 91 4.06 -16.74 -2.89
C GLU A 91 4.70 -17.99 -3.53
N PRO A 92 5.45 -18.89 -2.83
CA PRO A 92 5.76 -18.99 -1.40
C PRO A 92 7.02 -18.22 -0.96
N ALA A 93 6.96 -17.58 0.21
CA ALA A 93 8.09 -16.86 0.79
C ALA A 93 9.06 -17.78 1.55
N VAL A 94 10.37 -17.52 1.44
CA VAL A 94 11.45 -18.23 2.15
C VAL A 94 12.54 -17.24 2.59
N PHE A 95 12.84 -17.15 3.89
CA PHE A 95 13.68 -16.07 4.43
C PHE A 95 15.16 -16.12 4.01
N LYS A 96 15.77 -17.30 4.08
CA LYS A 96 17.21 -17.51 3.85
C LYS A 96 17.53 -17.89 2.41
N THR A 97 16.92 -17.19 1.45
CA THR A 97 17.23 -17.31 0.02
C THR A 97 17.38 -15.93 -0.60
N VAL A 98 18.21 -15.82 -1.65
CA VAL A 98 18.46 -14.55 -2.36
C VAL A 98 17.17 -14.03 -2.99
N THR A 99 16.36 -14.92 -3.57
CA THR A 99 15.12 -14.57 -4.26
C THR A 99 13.90 -14.46 -3.35
N LYS A 100 14.06 -14.68 -2.04
CA LYS A 100 12.98 -14.73 -1.03
C LYS A 100 11.87 -15.74 -1.35
N THR A 101 12.16 -16.75 -2.18
CA THR A 101 11.26 -17.84 -2.53
C THR A 101 12.02 -19.15 -2.67
N MET A 102 11.31 -20.26 -2.88
CA MET A 102 11.97 -21.54 -3.10
C MET A 102 12.78 -21.56 -4.41
N PRO A 103 13.90 -22.30 -4.49
CA PRO A 103 14.73 -22.34 -5.68
C PRO A 103 13.94 -22.75 -6.93
N GLU A 104 14.21 -22.08 -8.05
CA GLU A 104 13.53 -22.37 -9.33
C GLU A 104 13.71 -23.84 -9.78
N SER A 105 14.82 -24.48 -9.39
CA SER A 105 15.15 -25.86 -9.71
C SER A 105 14.45 -26.90 -8.83
N ASN A 106 13.66 -26.47 -7.84
CA ASN A 106 12.81 -27.37 -7.08
C ASN A 106 11.79 -28.03 -8.01
N ILE A 107 11.47 -29.29 -7.74
CA ILE A 107 10.60 -30.13 -8.56
C ILE A 107 9.22 -30.21 -7.93
N HIS A 108 8.22 -29.85 -8.72
CA HIS A 108 6.81 -30.13 -8.48
C HIS A 108 6.39 -31.30 -9.36
N ARG A 109 5.69 -32.27 -8.77
CA ARG A 109 5.22 -33.48 -9.46
C ARG A 109 3.77 -33.29 -9.85
N GLY A 110 3.48 -32.19 -10.56
CA GLY A 110 2.12 -31.75 -10.86
C GLY A 110 1.31 -32.75 -11.65
N ASP A 111 -0.01 -32.67 -11.49
CA ASP A 111 -0.96 -33.45 -12.26
C ASP A 111 -0.79 -33.12 -13.77
N ASP A 112 -1.00 -34.09 -14.67
CA ASP A 112 -0.85 -33.89 -16.12
C ASP A 112 -1.70 -32.72 -16.65
N GLU A 113 -2.90 -32.52 -16.08
CA GLU A 113 -3.81 -31.42 -16.42
C GLU A 113 -3.27 -30.03 -16.05
N LEU A 114 -2.31 -29.96 -15.13
CA LEU A 114 -1.62 -28.74 -14.71
C LEU A 114 -0.22 -28.62 -15.35
N GLY A 115 0.19 -29.53 -16.24
CA GLY A 115 1.48 -29.48 -16.93
C GLY A 115 2.49 -30.56 -16.53
N GLY A 116 2.11 -31.49 -15.65
CA GLY A 116 2.93 -32.64 -15.26
C GLY A 116 4.09 -32.29 -14.32
N CYS A 117 5.11 -33.15 -14.29
CA CYS A 117 6.31 -32.90 -13.49
C CYS A 117 7.14 -31.75 -14.08
N GLN A 118 7.27 -30.63 -13.35
CA GLN A 118 8.02 -29.44 -13.78
C GLN A 118 8.80 -28.81 -12.63
N ASN A 119 9.64 -27.85 -12.98
CA ASN A 119 10.37 -27.02 -12.04
C ASN A 119 9.46 -25.97 -11.38
N HIS A 120 9.89 -25.43 -10.23
CA HIS A 120 9.15 -24.40 -9.50
C HIS A 120 8.91 -23.14 -10.33
N SER A 121 9.84 -22.77 -11.23
CA SER A 121 9.65 -21.63 -12.13
C SER A 121 8.40 -21.74 -13.02
N HIS A 122 7.94 -22.96 -13.32
CA HIS A 122 6.69 -23.19 -14.05
C HIS A 122 5.45 -22.94 -13.18
N TYR A 123 5.54 -23.23 -11.87
CA TYR A 123 4.41 -23.26 -10.94
C TYR A 123 4.35 -22.11 -9.93
N HIS A 124 5.40 -21.29 -9.82
CA HIS A 124 5.56 -20.26 -8.80
C HIS A 124 4.28 -19.42 -8.61
N ASN A 125 3.80 -18.79 -9.69
CA ASN A 125 2.64 -17.89 -9.62
C ASN A 125 1.30 -18.58 -9.35
N VAL A 126 1.19 -19.90 -9.50
CA VAL A 126 -0.04 -20.65 -9.19
C VAL A 126 0.00 -21.34 -7.84
N TYR A 127 1.15 -21.37 -7.16
CA TYR A 127 1.31 -22.01 -5.85
C TYR A 127 0.31 -21.45 -4.83
N GLY A 128 0.28 -20.13 -4.66
CA GLY A 128 -0.65 -19.46 -3.75
C GLY A 128 -2.11 -19.68 -4.09
N MET A 129 -2.46 -19.62 -5.38
CA MET A 129 -3.83 -19.93 -5.86
C MET A 129 -4.24 -21.37 -5.53
N LEU A 130 -3.34 -22.35 -5.71
CA LEU A 130 -3.64 -23.75 -5.45
C LEU A 130 -3.73 -24.05 -3.95
N MET A 131 -2.96 -23.36 -3.11
CA MET A 131 -3.15 -23.39 -1.66
C MET A 131 -4.52 -22.82 -1.28
N ALA A 132 -4.86 -21.62 -1.76
CA ALA A 132 -6.15 -20.97 -1.49
C ALA A 132 -7.34 -21.82 -1.95
N ARG A 133 -7.24 -22.44 -3.14
CA ARG A 133 -8.21 -23.43 -3.63
C ARG A 133 -8.36 -24.61 -2.67
N SER A 134 -7.25 -25.19 -2.22
CA SER A 134 -7.25 -26.34 -1.31
C SER A 134 -7.88 -25.98 0.04
N THR A 135 -7.60 -24.77 0.55
CA THR A 135 -8.23 -24.22 1.75
C THR A 135 -9.73 -24.05 1.56
N TYR A 136 -10.16 -23.42 0.46
CA TYR A 136 -11.57 -23.24 0.13
C TYR A 136 -12.32 -24.58 0.04
N GLU A 137 -11.74 -25.57 -0.65
CA GLU A 137 -12.31 -26.92 -0.77
C GLU A 137 -12.41 -27.60 0.60
N GLY A 138 -11.40 -27.45 1.47
CA GLY A 138 -11.43 -27.97 2.84
C GLY A 138 -12.51 -27.32 3.72
N MET A 139 -12.70 -26.01 3.62
CA MET A 139 -13.78 -25.30 4.31
C MET A 139 -15.16 -25.77 3.84
N LYS A 140 -15.33 -25.93 2.52
CA LYS A 140 -16.57 -26.45 1.93
C LYS A 140 -16.84 -27.91 2.31
N MET A 141 -15.79 -28.71 2.51
CA MET A 141 -15.91 -30.07 3.06
C MET A 141 -16.35 -30.08 4.52
N ALA A 142 -16.06 -29.03 5.31
CA ALA A 142 -16.47 -28.93 6.70
C ALA A 142 -17.96 -28.56 6.84
N SER A 143 -18.48 -27.74 5.94
CA SER A 143 -19.89 -27.36 5.88
C SER A 143 -20.29 -27.02 4.46
N ASP A 144 -21.29 -27.73 3.93
CA ASP A 144 -21.93 -27.41 2.65
C ASP A 144 -22.95 -26.26 2.75
N LYS A 145 -23.25 -25.81 3.97
CA LYS A 145 -24.22 -24.74 4.28
C LYS A 145 -23.61 -23.37 4.53
N LYS A 146 -22.28 -23.27 4.66
CA LYS A 146 -21.60 -22.00 4.93
C LYS A 146 -20.76 -21.57 3.74
N ARG A 147 -20.70 -20.28 3.47
CA ARG A 147 -19.82 -19.69 2.47
C ARG A 147 -18.40 -19.63 3.02
N PRO A 148 -17.40 -20.25 2.37
CA PRO A 148 -16.02 -20.13 2.81
C PRO A 148 -15.50 -18.69 2.69
N PHE A 149 -14.89 -18.18 3.74
CA PHE A 149 -14.04 -16.99 3.68
C PHE A 149 -12.57 -17.40 3.72
N VAL A 150 -11.90 -17.28 2.58
CA VAL A 150 -10.45 -17.43 2.46
C VAL A 150 -9.87 -16.08 2.05
N LEU A 151 -8.87 -15.61 2.77
CA LEU A 151 -8.04 -14.46 2.42
C LEU A 151 -6.67 -14.97 1.99
N THR A 152 -6.09 -14.49 0.89
CA THR A 152 -4.77 -14.94 0.43
C THR A 152 -3.90 -13.81 -0.11
N ARG A 153 -2.59 -13.86 0.16
CA ARG A 153 -1.64 -12.84 -0.30
C ARG A 153 -1.33 -13.00 -1.77
N ALA A 154 -0.93 -14.21 -2.14
CA ALA A 154 -0.52 -14.56 -3.49
C ALA A 154 -1.60 -15.30 -4.26
N GLY A 155 -1.77 -14.94 -5.52
CA GLY A 155 -2.75 -15.53 -6.41
C GLY A 155 -2.36 -15.45 -7.88
N PHE A 156 -3.24 -15.97 -8.73
CA PHE A 156 -3.14 -15.91 -10.20
C PHE A 156 -4.50 -15.52 -10.78
N ILE A 157 -4.58 -15.34 -12.11
CA ILE A 157 -5.87 -15.10 -12.75
C ILE A 157 -6.85 -16.24 -12.44
N GLY A 158 -7.99 -15.89 -11.83
CA GLY A 158 -8.98 -16.86 -11.37
C GLY A 158 -8.93 -17.20 -9.88
N SER A 159 -8.01 -16.62 -9.10
CA SER A 159 -7.97 -16.76 -7.62
C SER A 159 -9.24 -16.30 -6.92
N GLN A 160 -9.96 -15.32 -7.47
CA GLN A 160 -11.22 -14.80 -6.92
C GLN A 160 -12.33 -15.86 -6.79
N ARG A 161 -12.20 -17.00 -7.48
CA ARG A 161 -13.12 -18.14 -7.32
C ARG A 161 -12.99 -18.81 -5.95
N TYR A 162 -11.87 -18.60 -5.27
CA TYR A 162 -11.52 -19.32 -4.05
C TYR A 162 -11.23 -18.39 -2.87
N ALA A 163 -10.72 -17.18 -3.11
CA ALA A 163 -10.27 -16.29 -2.04
C ALA A 163 -10.38 -14.79 -2.37
N ALA A 164 -10.59 -14.01 -1.30
CA ALA A 164 -10.28 -12.59 -1.24
C ALA A 164 -8.76 -12.35 -1.19
N THR A 165 -8.33 -11.11 -1.44
CA THR A 165 -6.92 -10.71 -1.39
C THR A 165 -6.77 -9.40 -0.63
N TRP A 166 -5.66 -9.21 0.09
CA TRP A 166 -5.25 -7.87 0.56
C TRP A 166 -3.98 -7.43 -0.18
N SER A 167 -3.65 -6.15 -0.12
CA SER A 167 -2.55 -5.57 -0.90
C SER A 167 -1.13 -5.92 -0.40
N GLY A 168 -1.01 -6.89 0.52
CA GLY A 168 0.26 -7.24 1.16
C GLY A 168 0.64 -6.26 2.28
N ASP A 169 1.88 -6.42 2.75
CA ASP A 169 2.42 -5.79 3.95
C ASP A 169 2.85 -4.34 3.65
N ASN A 170 1.89 -3.40 3.63
CA ASN A 170 2.12 -1.99 3.33
C ASN A 170 2.80 -1.21 4.49
N LEU A 171 3.44 -0.09 4.19
CA LEU A 171 4.04 0.81 5.17
C LEU A 171 3.03 1.80 5.74
N ALA A 172 3.26 2.24 6.97
CA ALA A 172 2.50 3.31 7.64
C ALA A 172 2.91 4.71 7.13
N THR A 173 2.67 4.98 5.84
CA THR A 173 3.01 6.26 5.21
C THR A 173 1.86 6.84 4.36
N TRP A 174 1.92 8.15 4.10
CA TRP A 174 0.93 8.83 3.25
C TRP A 174 0.99 8.37 1.79
N GLU A 175 2.18 7.99 1.32
CA GLU A 175 2.40 7.42 -0.01
C GLU A 175 1.69 6.07 -0.15
N HIS A 176 1.77 5.20 0.87
CA HIS A 176 1.07 3.92 0.83
C HIS A 176 -0.45 4.05 1.00
N LEU A 177 -0.91 5.05 1.76
CA LEU A 177 -2.33 5.45 1.73
C LEU A 177 -2.74 5.84 0.31
N HIS A 178 -1.97 6.71 -0.36
CA HIS A 178 -2.26 7.13 -1.72
C HIS A 178 -2.26 5.94 -2.69
N MET A 179 -1.23 5.09 -2.66
CA MET A 179 -1.11 3.89 -3.50
C MET A 179 -2.23 2.87 -3.28
N SER A 180 -2.85 2.84 -2.09
CA SER A 180 -3.91 1.88 -1.81
C SER A 180 -5.12 2.02 -2.73
N LEU A 181 -5.48 3.24 -3.18
CA LEU A 181 -6.58 3.45 -4.11
C LEU A 181 -6.30 2.80 -5.48
N PRO A 182 -5.25 3.19 -6.23
CA PRO A 182 -4.97 2.56 -7.52
C PRO A 182 -4.71 1.06 -7.39
N MET A 183 -4.12 0.57 -6.30
CA MET A 183 -3.94 -0.88 -6.09
C MET A 183 -5.28 -1.64 -5.99
N VAL A 184 -6.22 -1.16 -5.17
CA VAL A 184 -7.55 -1.78 -5.03
C VAL A 184 -8.31 -1.75 -6.37
N LEU A 185 -8.26 -0.62 -7.08
CA LEU A 185 -8.91 -0.46 -8.37
C LEU A 185 -8.33 -1.39 -9.44
N GLN A 186 -7.00 -1.50 -9.52
CA GLN A 186 -6.34 -2.36 -10.49
C GLN A 186 -6.58 -3.85 -10.20
N LEU A 187 -6.65 -4.24 -8.92
CA LEU A 187 -7.09 -5.60 -8.53
C LEU A 187 -8.53 -5.86 -8.97
N GLY A 188 -9.44 -4.89 -8.76
CA GLY A 188 -10.82 -4.97 -9.24
C GLY A 188 -10.92 -5.16 -10.75
N LEU A 189 -10.19 -4.35 -11.52
CA LEU A 189 -10.10 -4.47 -12.99
C LEU A 189 -9.46 -5.79 -13.44
N SER A 190 -8.59 -6.37 -12.62
CA SER A 190 -7.95 -7.67 -12.85
C SER A 190 -8.80 -8.85 -12.37
N GLY A 191 -10.05 -8.60 -11.96
CA GLY A 191 -11.03 -9.62 -11.61
C GLY A 191 -11.05 -10.04 -10.13
N GLN A 192 -10.40 -9.28 -9.23
CA GLN A 192 -10.46 -9.51 -7.78
C GLN A 192 -11.38 -8.47 -7.11
N PRO A 193 -12.67 -8.77 -6.89
CA PRO A 193 -13.65 -7.79 -6.40
C PRO A 193 -13.58 -7.53 -4.90
N LEU A 194 -12.97 -8.43 -4.11
CA LEU A 194 -12.85 -8.29 -2.65
C LEU A 194 -11.38 -8.07 -2.31
N SER A 195 -10.97 -6.80 -2.32
CA SER A 195 -9.61 -6.36 -2.00
C SER A 195 -9.57 -5.06 -1.19
N GLY A 196 -8.45 -4.87 -0.48
CA GLY A 196 -8.22 -3.73 0.42
C GLY A 196 -6.82 -3.80 1.05
N PRO A 197 -6.31 -2.68 1.59
CA PRO A 197 -5.02 -2.61 2.27
C PRO A 197 -5.14 -2.93 3.77
N ASP A 198 -3.99 -3.00 4.44
CA ASP A 198 -3.93 -2.89 5.89
C ASP A 198 -4.01 -1.43 6.28
N ILE A 199 -5.18 -1.05 6.80
CA ILE A 199 -5.49 0.34 7.12
C ILE A 199 -4.63 0.79 8.30
N GLY A 200 -3.85 1.86 8.08
CA GLY A 200 -2.85 2.35 9.03
C GLY A 200 -1.42 2.04 8.61
N GLY A 201 -1.21 0.95 7.86
CA GLY A 201 0.12 0.41 7.57
C GLY A 201 0.42 -0.84 8.37
N PHE A 202 0.90 -1.88 7.71
CA PHE A 202 1.41 -3.09 8.37
C PHE A 202 2.72 -2.80 9.11
N ALA A 203 3.70 -2.24 8.39
CA ALA A 203 5.04 -1.97 8.92
C ALA A 203 5.24 -0.48 9.24
N GLY A 204 5.91 -0.22 10.38
CA GLY A 204 6.11 1.12 10.92
C GLY A 204 4.91 1.66 11.73
N ASP A 205 5.09 2.85 12.30
CA ASP A 205 4.13 3.47 13.22
C ASP A 205 3.30 4.54 12.51
N ALA A 206 1.97 4.37 12.50
CA ALA A 206 1.08 5.39 11.97
C ALA A 206 0.99 6.61 12.90
N THR A 207 0.84 7.81 12.34
CA THR A 207 0.40 8.98 13.11
C THR A 207 -1.11 8.98 13.29
N PRO A 208 -1.68 9.63 14.33
CA PRO A 208 -3.13 9.75 14.49
C PRO A 208 -3.84 10.25 13.23
N LYS A 209 -3.25 11.25 12.56
CA LYS A 209 -3.82 11.88 11.37
C LYS A 209 -3.78 10.94 10.16
N LEU A 210 -2.66 10.23 9.96
CA LEU A 210 -2.55 9.21 8.92
C LEU A 210 -3.57 8.09 9.15
N PHE A 211 -3.63 7.53 10.36
CA PHE A 211 -4.54 6.44 10.68
C PHE A 211 -6.01 6.84 10.50
N GLY A 212 -6.41 8.00 11.01
CA GLY A 212 -7.78 8.51 10.87
C GLY A 212 -8.17 8.76 9.41
N ARG A 213 -7.26 9.36 8.61
CA ARG A 213 -7.50 9.54 7.17
C ARG A 213 -7.61 8.21 6.46
N TRP A 214 -6.70 7.28 6.75
CA TRP A 214 -6.71 5.96 6.12
C TRP A 214 -7.96 5.17 6.51
N MET A 215 -8.45 5.27 7.75
CA MET A 215 -9.72 4.68 8.15
C MET A 215 -10.90 5.27 7.37
N GLY A 216 -10.92 6.59 7.16
CA GLY A 216 -11.91 7.25 6.32
C GLY A 216 -11.97 6.68 4.90
N VAL A 217 -10.82 6.49 4.26
CA VAL A 217 -10.72 5.90 2.90
C VAL A 217 -11.00 4.39 2.92
N GLY A 218 -10.31 3.66 3.81
CA GLY A 218 -10.31 2.21 3.89
C GLY A 218 -11.66 1.61 4.27
N ALA A 219 -12.46 2.32 5.06
CA ALA A 219 -13.84 1.93 5.36
C ALA A 219 -14.72 1.83 4.11
N MET A 220 -14.37 2.56 3.04
CA MET A 220 -15.08 2.58 1.75
C MET A 220 -14.56 1.53 0.76
N PHE A 221 -13.46 0.81 1.04
CA PHE A 221 -12.98 -0.26 0.16
C PHE A 221 -13.79 -1.55 0.30
N PRO A 222 -13.78 -2.45 -0.70
CA PRO A 222 -14.48 -3.73 -0.64
C PRO A 222 -14.07 -4.56 0.59
N PHE A 223 -12.77 -4.70 0.82
CA PHE A 223 -12.20 -5.29 2.04
C PHE A 223 -11.67 -4.18 2.96
N CYS A 224 -12.03 -4.23 4.25
CA CYS A 224 -11.71 -3.20 5.23
C CYS A 224 -11.15 -3.87 6.49
N ARG A 225 -9.86 -3.70 6.75
CA ARG A 225 -9.13 -4.31 7.87
C ARG A 225 -8.03 -3.37 8.38
N GLY A 226 -8.00 -3.13 9.69
CA GLY A 226 -6.80 -2.59 10.36
C GLY A 226 -5.89 -3.74 10.77
N HIS A 227 -4.59 -3.62 10.50
CA HIS A 227 -3.60 -4.65 10.82
C HIS A 227 -2.19 -4.04 10.85
N SER A 228 -1.39 -4.42 11.85
CA SER A 228 0.01 -4.01 11.99
C SER A 228 0.88 -5.20 12.43
N GLU A 229 2.18 -5.07 12.22
CA GLU A 229 3.17 -6.07 12.60
C GLU A 229 3.47 -6.06 14.10
N ALA A 230 4.08 -7.14 14.59
CA ALA A 230 4.52 -7.20 15.98
C ALA A 230 5.67 -6.21 16.22
N GLY A 231 5.54 -5.36 17.24
CA GLY A 231 6.58 -4.42 17.65
C GLY A 231 6.32 -2.97 17.24
N THR A 232 5.26 -2.69 16.46
CA THR A 232 4.75 -1.32 16.28
C THR A 232 4.04 -0.83 17.53
N ILE A 233 3.69 0.45 17.56
CA ILE A 233 2.67 0.97 18.48
C ILE A 233 1.33 0.26 18.28
N ASP A 234 0.46 0.36 19.27
CA ASP A 234 -0.94 -0.05 19.19
C ASP A 234 -1.65 0.74 18.07
N GLN A 235 -2.20 0.03 17.07
CA GLN A 235 -2.86 0.63 15.89
C GLN A 235 -4.36 0.32 15.80
N GLU A 236 -5.01 0.07 16.94
CA GLU A 236 -6.47 -0.01 17.00
C GLU A 236 -7.12 1.38 16.91
N PRO A 237 -8.39 1.48 16.46
CA PRO A 237 -9.07 2.78 16.30
C PRO A 237 -9.09 3.70 17.54
N TRP A 238 -9.00 3.13 18.74
CA TRP A 238 -9.02 3.87 20.01
C TRP A 238 -7.62 4.24 20.53
N SER A 239 -6.54 3.78 19.89
CA SER A 239 -5.17 3.93 20.39
C SER A 239 -4.58 5.32 20.09
N PHE A 240 -5.21 6.10 19.21
CA PHE A 240 -4.73 7.41 18.72
C PHE A 240 -5.43 8.64 19.32
N GLY A 241 -6.21 8.45 20.39
CA GLY A 241 -6.94 9.53 21.07
C GLY A 241 -8.37 9.76 20.55
N GLU A 242 -9.16 10.54 21.30
CA GLU A 242 -10.60 10.69 21.09
C GLU A 242 -10.95 11.26 19.71
N GLU A 243 -10.16 12.21 19.19
CA GLU A 243 -10.39 12.81 17.86
C GLU A 243 -10.23 11.78 16.74
N CYS A 244 -9.19 10.94 16.78
CA CYS A 244 -8.98 9.89 15.78
C CYS A 244 -10.02 8.78 15.92
N GLU A 245 -10.35 8.39 17.16
CA GLU A 245 -11.39 7.39 17.43
C GLU A 245 -12.75 7.85 16.87
N GLU A 246 -13.11 9.13 16.99
CA GLU A 246 -14.35 9.67 16.41
C GLU A 246 -14.34 9.59 14.88
N VAL A 247 -13.24 9.95 14.22
CA VAL A 247 -13.14 9.78 12.74
C VAL A 247 -13.33 8.32 12.35
N CYS A 248 -12.68 7.40 13.04
CA CYS A 248 -12.83 5.97 12.79
C CYS A 248 -14.27 5.50 13.01
N ARG A 249 -14.92 5.98 14.08
CA ARG A 249 -16.32 5.68 14.41
C ARG A 249 -17.26 6.17 13.32
N LEU A 250 -17.08 7.39 12.82
CA LEU A 250 -17.87 7.95 11.72
C LEU A 250 -17.64 7.15 10.42
N ALA A 251 -16.39 6.84 10.07
CA ALA A 251 -16.03 6.05 8.90
C ALA A 251 -16.69 4.66 8.91
N LEU A 252 -16.58 3.94 10.03
CA LEU A 252 -17.17 2.61 10.18
C LEU A 252 -18.70 2.67 10.17
N ARG A 253 -19.32 3.69 10.77
CA ARG A 253 -20.78 3.90 10.68
C ARG A 253 -21.23 4.11 9.23
N ARG A 254 -20.47 4.84 8.41
CA ARG A 254 -20.77 4.96 6.96
C ARG A 254 -20.74 3.60 6.28
N ARG A 255 -19.69 2.82 6.52
CA ARG A 255 -19.57 1.46 5.98
C ARG A 255 -20.80 0.61 6.32
N TYR A 256 -21.16 0.55 7.61
CA TYR A 256 -22.29 -0.27 8.07
C TYR A 256 -23.64 0.19 7.52
N ARG A 257 -23.87 1.50 7.41
CA ARG A 257 -25.03 2.07 6.71
C ARG A 257 -25.08 1.64 5.24
N LEU A 258 -23.93 1.58 4.57
CA LEU A 258 -23.82 1.24 3.15
C LEU A 258 -23.75 -0.27 2.86
N ILE A 259 -23.84 -1.15 3.86
CA ILE A 259 -23.81 -2.60 3.64
C ILE A 259 -24.87 -3.07 2.63
N PRO A 260 -26.14 -2.63 2.65
CA PRO A 260 -27.11 -3.07 1.64
C PRO A 260 -26.68 -2.72 0.20
N HIS A 261 -26.08 -1.55 0.01
CA HIS A 261 -25.52 -1.13 -1.27
C HIS A 261 -24.29 -1.96 -1.66
N ILE A 262 -23.29 -2.05 -0.78
CA ILE A 262 -22.05 -2.80 -1.02
C ILE A 262 -22.34 -4.28 -1.28
N TYR A 263 -23.29 -4.88 -0.55
CA TYR A 263 -23.71 -6.27 -0.73
C TYR A 263 -24.39 -6.49 -2.09
N THR A 264 -25.18 -5.52 -2.53
CA THR A 264 -25.75 -5.51 -3.88
C THR A 264 -24.66 -5.41 -4.96
N LEU A 265 -23.59 -4.65 -4.72
CA LEU A 265 -22.43 -4.61 -5.62
C LEU A 265 -21.69 -5.95 -5.66
N PHE A 266 -21.54 -6.65 -4.54
CA PHE A 266 -20.97 -8.01 -4.52
C PHE A 266 -21.83 -9.02 -5.30
N TYR A 267 -23.16 -8.89 -5.26
CA TYR A 267 -24.05 -9.67 -6.11
C TYR A 267 -23.77 -9.43 -7.61
N PHE A 268 -23.54 -8.18 -8.03
CA PHE A 268 -23.17 -7.88 -9.41
C PHE A 268 -21.75 -8.33 -9.76
N ALA A 269 -20.80 -8.23 -8.84
CA ALA A 269 -19.47 -8.79 -9.02
C ALA A 269 -19.54 -10.31 -9.25
N HIS A 270 -20.36 -11.02 -8.48
CA HIS A 270 -20.59 -12.45 -8.60
C HIS A 270 -21.26 -12.86 -9.93
N THR A 271 -22.28 -12.11 -10.36
CA THR A 271 -23.13 -12.50 -11.50
C THR A 271 -22.67 -11.92 -12.85
N LYS A 272 -22.00 -10.76 -12.84
CA LYS A 272 -21.61 -10.01 -14.04
C LYS A 272 -20.10 -9.74 -14.13
N GLY A 273 -19.34 -9.97 -13.07
CA GLY A 273 -17.90 -9.68 -13.04
C GLY A 273 -17.56 -8.19 -12.93
N THR A 274 -18.51 -7.33 -12.56
CA THR A 274 -18.27 -5.90 -12.36
C THR A 274 -17.47 -5.67 -11.07
N PRO A 275 -16.46 -4.77 -11.05
CA PRO A 275 -15.77 -4.41 -9.81
C PRO A 275 -16.72 -3.81 -8.77
N VAL A 276 -16.46 -4.06 -7.48
CA VAL A 276 -17.20 -3.42 -6.38
C VAL A 276 -16.75 -1.98 -6.20
N ALA A 277 -15.43 -1.77 -6.12
CA ALA A 277 -14.81 -0.47 -6.27
C ALA A 277 -14.30 -0.34 -7.71
N ALA A 278 -14.80 0.66 -8.44
CA ALA A 278 -14.46 0.89 -9.85
C ALA A 278 -13.80 2.28 -10.04
N PRO A 279 -12.91 2.44 -11.03
CA PRO A 279 -12.34 3.75 -11.33
C PRO A 279 -13.40 4.77 -11.76
N SER A 280 -13.18 6.05 -11.45
CA SER A 280 -14.12 7.14 -11.77
C SER A 280 -14.45 7.25 -13.27
N PHE A 281 -13.53 6.86 -14.16
CA PHE A 281 -13.78 6.85 -15.61
C PHE A 281 -14.86 5.85 -16.06
N PHE A 282 -15.31 4.91 -15.22
CA PHE A 282 -16.43 4.04 -15.55
C PHE A 282 -17.76 4.80 -15.65
N ALA A 283 -17.91 5.90 -14.94
CA ALA A 283 -19.10 6.74 -15.02
C ALA A 283 -19.13 7.60 -16.30
N ASP A 284 -17.97 7.96 -16.85
CA ASP A 284 -17.85 8.69 -18.11
C ASP A 284 -16.61 8.23 -18.90
N PRO A 285 -16.70 7.14 -19.66
CA PRO A 285 -15.57 6.58 -20.40
C PRO A 285 -15.05 7.48 -21.53
N GLN A 286 -15.84 8.47 -21.95
CA GLN A 286 -15.48 9.44 -22.99
C GLN A 286 -14.58 10.54 -22.46
N ASN A 287 -14.68 10.87 -21.17
CA ASN A 287 -13.79 11.83 -20.54
C ASN A 287 -12.43 11.21 -20.21
N LEU A 288 -11.41 11.55 -21.00
CA LEU A 288 -10.08 10.96 -20.89
C LEU A 288 -9.29 11.40 -19.65
N SER A 289 -9.57 12.58 -19.08
CA SER A 289 -8.88 13.08 -17.88
C SER A 289 -9.18 12.23 -16.64
N LEU A 290 -10.35 11.56 -16.59
CA LEU A 290 -10.71 10.68 -15.49
C LEU A 290 -9.81 9.43 -15.37
N ARG A 291 -9.01 9.11 -16.41
CA ARG A 291 -8.13 7.93 -16.41
C ARG A 291 -6.89 8.08 -15.54
N THR A 292 -6.51 9.33 -15.22
CA THR A 292 -5.35 9.65 -14.38
C THR A 292 -5.75 9.99 -12.94
N GLN A 293 -7.04 9.82 -12.59
CA GLN A 293 -7.54 10.16 -11.26
C GLN A 293 -7.26 9.02 -10.27
N GLU A 294 -6.48 9.33 -9.23
CA GLU A 294 -6.03 8.36 -8.22
C GLU A 294 -6.55 8.69 -6.80
N ASN A 295 -7.40 9.71 -6.68
CA ASN A 295 -7.97 10.18 -5.41
C ASN A 295 -9.50 9.97 -5.32
N SER A 296 -10.10 9.29 -6.30
CA SER A 296 -11.53 9.02 -6.34
C SER A 296 -11.85 7.65 -6.93
N PHE A 297 -12.97 7.07 -6.50
CA PHE A 297 -13.49 5.83 -7.03
C PHE A 297 -15.00 5.70 -6.86
N LEU A 298 -15.60 4.81 -7.62
CA LEU A 298 -17.03 4.51 -7.60
C LEU A 298 -17.31 3.27 -6.74
N LEU A 299 -18.33 3.35 -5.91
CA LEU A 299 -19.07 2.22 -5.37
C LEU A 299 -20.42 2.17 -6.10
N GLY A 300 -20.45 1.52 -7.26
CA GLY A 300 -21.61 1.59 -8.16
C GLY A 300 -21.86 3.01 -8.65
N THR A 301 -22.98 3.61 -8.28
CA THR A 301 -23.39 4.98 -8.64
C THR A 301 -22.95 6.04 -7.62
N LEU A 302 -22.26 5.63 -6.57
CA LEU A 302 -21.74 6.49 -5.51
C LEU A 302 -20.28 6.81 -5.79
N LEU A 303 -19.96 8.07 -6.08
CA LEU A 303 -18.58 8.54 -6.22
C LEU A 303 -18.01 8.94 -4.87
N ILE A 304 -16.89 8.33 -4.51
CA ILE A 304 -16.11 8.57 -3.31
C ILE A 304 -14.89 9.39 -3.70
N CYS A 305 -14.75 10.58 -3.13
CA CYS A 305 -13.61 11.47 -3.34
C CYS A 305 -12.85 11.65 -2.02
N ALA A 306 -11.56 11.30 -1.99
CA ALA A 306 -10.77 11.27 -0.77
C ALA A 306 -9.51 12.13 -0.89
N SER A 307 -9.04 12.67 0.24
CA SER A 307 -7.70 13.24 0.33
C SER A 307 -6.69 12.22 0.83
N THR A 308 -5.63 12.02 0.07
CA THR A 308 -4.49 11.14 0.40
C THR A 308 -3.24 11.93 0.77
N VAL A 309 -3.36 13.25 0.97
CA VAL A 309 -2.25 14.14 1.37
C VAL A 309 -2.41 14.58 2.82
N SER A 310 -1.28 14.85 3.48
CA SER A 310 -1.25 15.14 4.91
C SER A 310 -1.79 16.52 5.27
N ASP A 311 -1.67 17.50 4.39
CA ASP A 311 -1.90 18.92 4.69
C ASP A 311 -3.32 19.41 4.37
N LYS A 312 -4.11 18.64 3.60
CA LYS A 312 -5.45 19.04 3.15
C LYS A 312 -6.49 17.98 3.43
N GLY A 313 -7.65 18.38 3.92
CA GLY A 313 -8.83 17.52 4.02
C GLY A 313 -9.51 17.34 2.66
N SER A 314 -10.41 16.35 2.55
CA SER A 314 -11.11 16.06 1.28
C SER A 314 -11.91 17.27 0.76
N HIS A 315 -12.43 18.11 1.67
CA HIS A 315 -13.20 19.32 1.35
C HIS A 315 -12.38 20.49 0.77
N GLU A 316 -11.06 20.43 0.87
CA GLU A 316 -10.14 21.47 0.36
C GLU A 316 -9.59 21.13 -1.02
N LEU A 317 -9.76 19.88 -1.46
CA LEU A 317 -9.31 19.42 -2.76
C LEU A 317 -10.34 19.73 -3.85
N SER A 318 -9.83 20.10 -5.03
CA SER A 318 -10.65 20.18 -6.24
C SER A 318 -10.86 18.76 -6.79
N HIS A 319 -12.11 18.31 -6.80
CA HIS A 319 -12.47 16.99 -7.34
C HIS A 319 -12.93 17.11 -8.78
N GLU A 320 -12.31 16.33 -9.68
CA GLU A 320 -12.79 16.22 -11.05
C GLU A 320 -13.98 15.26 -11.10
N LEU A 321 -15.18 15.81 -11.34
CA LEU A 321 -16.41 15.02 -11.42
C LEU A 321 -16.65 14.54 -12.87
N PRO A 322 -17.18 13.32 -13.07
CA PRO A 322 -17.65 12.88 -14.38
C PRO A 322 -18.75 13.80 -14.92
N ASN A 323 -18.93 13.84 -16.24
CA ASN A 323 -20.02 14.64 -16.82
C ASN A 323 -21.39 14.15 -16.33
N GLY A 324 -22.32 15.08 -16.14
CA GLY A 324 -23.68 14.81 -15.68
C GLY A 324 -23.97 15.41 -14.30
N THR A 325 -25.11 15.03 -13.74
CA THR A 325 -25.55 15.51 -12.41
C THR A 325 -24.92 14.65 -11.33
N TRP A 326 -24.26 15.29 -10.36
CA TRP A 326 -23.68 14.65 -9.18
C TRP A 326 -24.07 15.44 -7.94
N LEU A 327 -24.82 14.81 -7.03
CA LEU A 327 -25.35 15.46 -5.84
C LEU A 327 -24.56 15.02 -4.61
N GLN A 328 -23.90 15.98 -3.97
CA GLN A 328 -23.18 15.75 -2.71
C GLN A 328 -24.16 15.48 -1.57
N PHE A 329 -23.83 14.52 -0.70
CA PHE A 329 -24.56 14.27 0.55
C PHE A 329 -23.66 13.65 1.62
N ASP A 330 -24.14 13.64 2.87
CA ASP A 330 -23.54 12.91 3.99
C ASP A 330 -24.62 12.38 4.95
N PHE A 331 -24.25 11.62 5.98
CA PHE A 331 -25.19 11.08 6.96
C PHE A 331 -25.32 11.94 8.22
N GLY A 332 -25.01 13.24 8.12
CA GLY A 332 -24.83 14.13 9.26
C GLY A 332 -23.45 14.02 9.90
N ASP A 333 -22.47 13.45 9.20
CA ASP A 333 -21.17 12.98 9.71
C ASP A 333 -19.98 13.59 8.97
N SER A 334 -20.14 14.75 8.35
CA SER A 334 -19.06 15.42 7.62
C SER A 334 -17.86 15.72 8.53
N HIS A 335 -16.67 15.36 8.05
CA HIS A 335 -15.40 15.55 8.75
C HIS A 335 -14.26 15.77 7.73
N PRO A 336 -13.25 16.62 8.00
CA PRO A 336 -12.12 16.86 7.09
C PRO A 336 -11.39 15.60 6.61
N ASP A 337 -11.24 14.62 7.50
CA ASP A 337 -10.55 13.35 7.25
C ASP A 337 -11.43 12.23 6.70
N LEU A 338 -12.71 12.49 6.40
CA LEU A 338 -13.58 11.53 5.71
C LEU A 338 -13.68 11.85 4.22
N PRO A 339 -13.93 10.83 3.36
CA PRO A 339 -14.23 11.07 1.96
C PRO A 339 -15.53 11.86 1.76
N ILE A 340 -15.59 12.61 0.67
CA ILE A 340 -16.83 13.22 0.17
C ILE A 340 -17.56 12.20 -0.69
N MET A 341 -18.90 12.19 -0.57
CA MET A 341 -19.76 11.31 -1.33
C MET A 341 -20.63 12.12 -2.30
N TYR A 342 -20.64 11.72 -3.56
CA TYR A 342 -21.55 12.23 -4.59
C TYR A 342 -22.39 11.10 -5.15
N LEU A 343 -23.72 11.27 -5.16
CA LEU A 343 -24.62 10.34 -5.82
C LEU A 343 -24.89 10.81 -7.26
N GLN A 344 -24.71 9.91 -8.23
CA GLN A 344 -25.03 10.19 -9.62
C GLN A 344 -26.53 10.44 -9.79
N GLY A 345 -26.91 11.53 -10.47
CA GLY A 345 -28.30 11.78 -10.86
C GLY A 345 -28.83 10.66 -11.73
N GLY A 346 -30.08 10.25 -11.50
CA GLY A 346 -30.66 9.05 -12.08
C GLY A 346 -30.55 7.82 -11.18
N SER A 347 -30.06 7.95 -9.95
CA SER A 347 -29.74 6.81 -9.09
C SER A 347 -30.48 6.81 -7.76
N ILE A 348 -30.78 5.60 -7.27
CA ILE A 348 -31.27 5.31 -5.92
C ILE A 348 -30.30 4.33 -5.26
N ILE A 349 -29.87 4.61 -4.03
CA ILE A 349 -29.06 3.68 -3.23
C ILE A 349 -29.80 3.26 -1.94
N PRO A 350 -29.79 1.95 -1.60
CA PRO A 350 -30.32 1.46 -0.34
C PRO A 350 -29.32 1.63 0.80
N VAL A 351 -29.82 2.07 1.95
CA VAL A 351 -29.03 2.37 3.16
C VAL A 351 -29.71 1.71 4.36
N GLY A 352 -28.92 0.97 5.14
CA GLY A 352 -29.36 0.29 6.36
C GLY A 352 -29.06 1.06 7.63
N LEU A 353 -29.34 0.42 8.77
CA LEU A 353 -28.99 0.95 10.09
C LEU A 353 -27.50 0.77 10.38
N PRO A 354 -26.88 1.68 11.17
CA PRO A 354 -25.52 1.48 11.68
C PRO A 354 -25.54 0.43 12.80
N VAL A 355 -25.43 -0.85 12.43
CA VAL A 355 -25.31 -1.98 13.37
C VAL A 355 -23.86 -2.18 13.83
N GLN A 356 -23.65 -2.85 14.97
CA GLN A 356 -22.31 -3.16 15.49
C GLN A 356 -21.64 -4.31 14.73
N HIS A 357 -22.45 -5.28 14.30
CA HIS A 357 -22.04 -6.36 13.43
C HIS A 357 -23.21 -6.78 12.53
N VAL A 358 -22.90 -7.40 11.38
CA VAL A 358 -23.93 -7.77 10.38
C VAL A 358 -25.02 -8.71 10.91
N GLY A 359 -24.70 -9.52 11.92
CA GLY A 359 -25.67 -10.41 12.57
C GLY A 359 -26.76 -9.71 13.41
N GLU A 360 -26.66 -8.41 13.71
CA GLU A 360 -27.74 -7.67 14.39
C GLU A 360 -28.86 -7.26 13.42
N ALA A 361 -28.56 -7.18 12.12
CA ALA A 361 -29.49 -6.69 11.12
C ALA A 361 -30.69 -7.63 10.99
N ASN A 362 -31.89 -7.05 10.92
CA ASN A 362 -33.13 -7.77 10.74
C ASN A 362 -33.79 -7.41 9.40
N SER A 363 -34.40 -8.38 8.74
CA SER A 363 -35.22 -8.16 7.54
C SER A 363 -36.31 -7.09 7.71
N THR A 364 -36.79 -6.86 8.94
CA THR A 364 -37.83 -5.86 9.24
C THR A 364 -37.29 -4.48 9.62
N ASP A 365 -35.97 -4.30 9.68
CA ASP A 365 -35.36 -3.01 9.99
C ASP A 365 -35.77 -1.95 8.96
N THR A 366 -35.85 -0.69 9.41
CA THR A 366 -36.18 0.43 8.53
C THR A 366 -35.14 0.54 7.41
N LEU A 367 -35.61 0.51 6.16
CA LEU A 367 -34.79 0.77 4.99
C LEU A 367 -34.81 2.27 4.67
N LEU A 368 -33.65 2.84 4.34
CA LEU A 368 -33.54 4.18 3.77
C LEU A 368 -33.18 4.09 2.29
N LEU A 369 -33.90 4.81 1.43
CA LEU A 369 -33.53 5.05 0.04
C LEU A 369 -33.06 6.48 -0.13
N ILE A 370 -31.84 6.68 -0.64
CA ILE A 370 -31.35 8.00 -1.05
C ILE A 370 -31.52 8.10 -2.56
N VAL A 371 -32.25 9.13 -3.02
CA VAL A 371 -32.66 9.33 -4.40
C VAL A 371 -32.01 10.61 -4.94
N ALA A 372 -31.26 10.48 -6.03
CA ALA A 372 -30.79 11.60 -6.83
C ALA A 372 -31.50 11.57 -8.19
N LEU A 373 -32.42 12.51 -8.44
CA LEU A 373 -33.10 12.60 -9.72
C LEU A 373 -32.14 13.12 -10.81
N ASP A 374 -32.28 12.60 -12.02
CA ASP A 374 -31.62 13.14 -13.20
C ASP A 374 -32.34 14.40 -13.73
N LYS A 375 -31.84 14.94 -14.85
CA LYS A 375 -32.43 16.10 -15.54
C LYS A 375 -33.85 15.86 -16.05
N ASP A 376 -34.24 14.61 -16.25
CA ASP A 376 -35.56 14.19 -16.74
C ASP A 376 -36.49 13.83 -15.56
N GLY A 377 -36.04 14.06 -14.31
CA GLY A 377 -36.79 13.84 -13.09
C GLY A 377 -36.93 12.37 -12.71
N LYS A 378 -36.00 11.51 -13.14
CA LYS A 378 -36.06 10.06 -12.91
C LYS A 378 -34.88 9.55 -12.10
N ALA A 379 -35.07 8.42 -11.43
CA ALA A 379 -33.98 7.66 -10.83
C ALA A 379 -34.32 6.16 -10.70
N GLU A 380 -33.30 5.31 -10.74
CA GLU A 380 -33.44 3.86 -10.57
C GLU A 380 -32.41 3.32 -9.57
N GLY A 381 -32.75 2.25 -8.87
CA GLY A 381 -31.82 1.57 -7.96
C GLY A 381 -32.20 0.13 -7.68
N LEU A 382 -31.23 -0.59 -7.12
CA LEU A 382 -31.30 -2.02 -6.91
C LEU A 382 -30.93 -2.36 -5.47
N LEU A 383 -31.63 -3.34 -4.90
CA LEU A 383 -31.31 -3.92 -3.61
C LEU A 383 -31.39 -5.44 -3.72
N PHE A 384 -30.27 -6.11 -3.48
CA PHE A 384 -30.18 -7.56 -3.36
C PHE A 384 -30.16 -7.97 -1.88
N GLU A 385 -31.02 -8.91 -1.51
CA GLU A 385 -31.13 -9.46 -0.17
C GLU A 385 -31.22 -10.98 -0.22
N ASP A 386 -30.51 -11.66 0.68
CA ASP A 386 -30.61 -13.09 0.95
C ASP A 386 -30.30 -13.36 2.44
N ASP A 387 -29.97 -14.59 2.80
CA ASP A 387 -29.75 -15.00 4.21
C ASP A 387 -28.39 -14.55 4.75
N GLY A 388 -27.55 -13.92 3.90
CA GLY A 388 -26.20 -13.46 4.23
C GLY A 388 -25.15 -14.57 4.25
N ASP A 389 -25.53 -15.79 4.59
CA ASP A 389 -24.70 -17.00 4.53
C ASP A 389 -25.49 -18.15 3.85
N GLY A 390 -24.78 -19.16 3.34
CA GLY A 390 -25.39 -20.30 2.65
C GLY A 390 -25.62 -20.11 1.15
N TYR A 391 -26.25 -21.10 0.52
CA TYR A 391 -26.30 -21.26 -0.94
C TYR A 391 -27.73 -21.26 -1.49
N GLU A 392 -28.73 -21.06 -0.66
CA GLU A 392 -30.15 -21.07 -1.01
C GLU A 392 -30.48 -20.00 -2.07
N TYR A 393 -29.73 -18.89 -2.10
CA TYR A 393 -29.84 -17.85 -3.13
C TYR A 393 -29.67 -18.41 -4.56
N THR A 394 -28.85 -19.46 -4.74
CA THR A 394 -28.63 -20.13 -6.04
C THR A 394 -29.86 -20.90 -6.52
N GLN A 395 -30.78 -21.24 -5.61
CA GLN A 395 -32.05 -21.91 -5.89
C GLN A 395 -33.21 -20.90 -5.99
N GLY A 396 -32.89 -19.60 -6.00
CA GLY A 396 -33.87 -18.53 -6.08
C GLY A 396 -34.29 -17.94 -4.73
N ALA A 397 -33.83 -18.47 -3.59
CA ALA A 397 -34.12 -17.89 -2.27
C ALA A 397 -33.29 -16.62 -2.02
N HIS A 398 -33.67 -15.56 -2.73
CA HIS A 398 -33.18 -14.20 -2.61
C HIS A 398 -34.32 -13.24 -3.01
N LEU A 399 -34.13 -11.96 -2.75
CA LEU A 399 -34.98 -10.87 -3.19
C LEU A 399 -34.11 -9.82 -3.90
N LEU A 400 -34.33 -9.65 -5.20
CA LEU A 400 -33.76 -8.52 -5.94
C LEU A 400 -34.87 -7.53 -6.25
N THR A 401 -34.82 -6.37 -5.59
CA THR A 401 -35.80 -5.30 -5.74
C THR A 401 -35.28 -4.23 -6.69
N HIS A 402 -36.09 -3.86 -7.68
CA HIS A 402 -35.85 -2.71 -8.55
C HIS A 402 -36.74 -1.56 -8.07
N TYR A 403 -36.11 -0.48 -7.61
CA TYR A 403 -36.79 0.76 -7.25
C TYR A 403 -36.73 1.75 -8.41
N SER A 404 -37.80 2.51 -8.58
CA SER A 404 -37.85 3.63 -9.52
C SER A 404 -38.45 4.85 -8.84
N ALA A 405 -37.89 6.03 -9.08
CA ALA A 405 -38.42 7.32 -8.70
C ALA A 405 -38.71 8.15 -9.95
N GLU A 406 -39.84 8.85 -9.98
CA GLU A 406 -40.22 9.70 -11.11
C GLU A 406 -40.94 10.96 -10.60
N LEU A 407 -40.50 12.12 -11.07
CA LEU A 407 -41.15 13.40 -10.82
C LEU A 407 -42.38 13.53 -11.71
N GLN A 408 -43.56 13.54 -11.09
CA GLN A 408 -44.85 13.72 -11.75
C GLN A 408 -45.45 15.05 -11.31
N SER A 409 -45.40 16.04 -12.21
CA SER A 409 -45.77 17.44 -11.91
C SER A 409 -44.94 18.01 -10.75
N SER A 410 -45.44 17.96 -9.52
CA SER A 410 -44.77 18.46 -8.30
C SER A 410 -44.57 17.38 -7.24
N THR A 411 -44.74 16.10 -7.58
CA THR A 411 -44.64 15.00 -6.64
C THR A 411 -43.68 13.95 -7.19
N VAL A 412 -42.66 13.59 -6.41
CA VAL A 412 -41.80 12.44 -6.70
C VAL A 412 -42.51 11.19 -6.21
N VAL A 413 -42.72 10.24 -7.10
CA VAL A 413 -43.32 8.93 -6.78
C VAL A 413 -42.22 7.89 -6.79
N VAL A 414 -41.95 7.30 -5.62
CA VAL A 414 -41.03 6.16 -5.47
C VAL A 414 -41.82 4.88 -5.36
N ARG A 415 -41.47 3.88 -6.17
CA ARG A 415 -42.18 2.59 -6.25
C ARG A 415 -41.22 1.44 -6.57
N VAL A 416 -41.68 0.23 -6.30
CA VAL A 416 -41.03 -0.99 -6.79
C VAL A 416 -41.50 -1.27 -8.22
N SER A 417 -40.58 -1.21 -9.19
CA SER A 417 -40.87 -1.45 -10.60
C SER A 417 -40.83 -2.93 -10.98
N LYS A 418 -39.95 -3.70 -10.31
CA LYS A 418 -39.76 -5.14 -10.54
C LYS A 418 -39.22 -5.82 -9.29
N THR A 419 -39.52 -7.11 -9.14
CA THR A 419 -38.94 -7.98 -8.12
C THR A 419 -38.54 -9.31 -8.75
N GLU A 420 -37.40 -9.85 -8.34
CA GLU A 420 -36.90 -11.16 -8.75
C GLU A 420 -36.51 -12.00 -7.52
N GLY A 421 -36.50 -13.32 -7.71
CA GLY A 421 -36.30 -14.29 -6.63
C GLY A 421 -37.60 -14.72 -5.93
N SER A 422 -37.51 -15.74 -5.09
CA SER A 422 -38.64 -16.33 -4.37
C SER A 422 -38.71 -15.91 -2.89
N TRP A 423 -37.77 -15.10 -2.42
CA TRP A 423 -37.79 -14.61 -1.04
C TRP A 423 -38.93 -13.60 -0.87
N LYS A 424 -39.74 -13.79 0.18
CA LYS A 424 -40.87 -12.92 0.46
C LYS A 424 -40.40 -11.56 0.98
N ARG A 425 -40.78 -10.48 0.29
CA ARG A 425 -40.52 -9.10 0.73
C ARG A 425 -40.95 -8.90 2.20
N PRO A 426 -40.04 -8.42 3.09
CA PRO A 426 -40.40 -8.11 4.45
C PRO A 426 -41.29 -6.86 4.49
N LYS A 427 -42.27 -6.83 5.41
CA LYS A 427 -43.06 -5.63 5.66
C LYS A 427 -42.29 -4.76 6.65
N ARG A 428 -41.54 -3.79 6.15
CA ARG A 428 -40.70 -2.87 6.94
C ARG A 428 -41.02 -1.41 6.64
N ALA A 429 -40.67 -0.53 7.57
CA ALA A 429 -40.72 0.90 7.35
C ALA A 429 -39.70 1.30 6.26
N LEU A 430 -40.09 2.28 5.45
CA LEU A 430 -39.27 2.84 4.37
C LEU A 430 -39.15 4.34 4.58
N ASN A 431 -37.92 4.83 4.68
CA ASN A 431 -37.64 6.26 4.59
C ASN A 431 -37.09 6.54 3.19
N VAL A 432 -37.53 7.63 2.57
CA VAL A 432 -37.04 8.08 1.26
C VAL A 432 -36.48 9.47 1.43
N HIS A 433 -35.21 9.68 1.09
CA HIS A 433 -34.58 11.00 1.03
C HIS A 433 -34.33 11.36 -0.43
N VAL A 434 -34.94 12.45 -0.91
CA VAL A 434 -34.70 12.99 -2.25
C VAL A 434 -33.71 14.15 -2.15
N LEU A 435 -32.56 14.03 -2.79
CA LEU A 435 -31.52 15.06 -2.80
C LEU A 435 -31.92 16.24 -3.69
N LEU A 436 -31.72 17.46 -3.18
CA LEU A 436 -32.01 18.72 -3.89
C LEU A 436 -30.75 19.45 -4.38
N GLY A 437 -29.57 19.08 -3.87
CA GLY A 437 -28.30 19.77 -4.12
C GLY A 437 -27.70 20.40 -2.85
N GLY A 438 -26.39 20.67 -2.84
CA GLY A 438 -25.70 21.26 -1.67
C GLY A 438 -25.87 20.49 -0.36
N GLY A 439 -26.09 19.18 -0.42
CA GLY A 439 -26.42 18.33 0.74
C GLY A 439 -27.87 18.43 1.24
N ALA A 440 -28.69 19.32 0.69
CA ALA A 440 -30.10 19.45 1.09
C ALA A 440 -30.92 18.28 0.54
N LEU A 441 -31.92 17.90 1.31
CA LEU A 441 -32.86 16.83 0.98
C LEU A 441 -34.26 17.14 1.52
N ILE A 442 -35.25 16.49 0.92
CA ILE A 442 -36.58 16.31 1.51
C ILE A 442 -36.79 14.83 1.80
N ASP A 443 -37.59 14.52 2.82
CA ASP A 443 -37.87 13.16 3.22
C ASP A 443 -39.37 12.83 3.23
N ALA A 444 -39.66 11.53 3.13
CA ALA A 444 -40.97 10.96 3.39
C ALA A 444 -40.83 9.57 4.00
N GLN A 445 -41.86 9.16 4.73
CA GLN A 445 -41.98 7.83 5.32
C GLN A 445 -43.07 7.03 4.64
N GLY A 446 -42.86 5.72 4.52
CA GLY A 446 -43.79 4.77 3.92
C GLY A 446 -43.49 3.33 4.34
N ILE A 447 -43.96 2.38 3.54
CA ILE A 447 -43.74 0.95 3.74
C ILE A 447 -43.06 0.38 2.50
N ASP A 448 -42.04 -0.44 2.68
CA ASP A 448 -41.31 -1.06 1.57
C ASP A 448 -42.25 -1.95 0.72
N GLY A 449 -42.28 -1.70 -0.59
CA GLY A 449 -43.17 -2.33 -1.56
C GLY A 449 -44.43 -1.54 -1.90
N GLU A 450 -44.79 -0.52 -1.11
CA GLU A 450 -45.87 0.41 -1.41
C GLU A 450 -45.33 1.67 -2.12
N GLU A 451 -46.19 2.44 -2.78
CA GLU A 451 -45.79 3.73 -3.36
C GLU A 451 -45.58 4.77 -2.27
N VAL A 452 -44.48 5.52 -2.36
CA VAL A 452 -44.18 6.66 -1.48
C VAL A 452 -44.21 7.93 -2.31
N HIS A 453 -45.01 8.89 -1.88
CA HIS A 453 -45.26 10.15 -2.59
C HIS A 453 -44.61 11.29 -1.82
N ILE A 454 -43.69 12.02 -2.45
CA ILE A 454 -42.97 13.14 -1.85
C ILE A 454 -43.26 14.41 -2.64
N ASN A 455 -43.87 15.41 -2.00
CA ASN A 455 -44.15 16.68 -2.66
C ASN A 455 -42.88 17.52 -2.75
N MET A 456 -42.51 17.93 -3.96
CA MET A 456 -41.42 18.86 -4.19
C MET A 456 -41.82 20.25 -3.72
N PRO A 457 -40.97 20.91 -2.90
CA PRO A 457 -41.22 22.29 -2.52
C PRO A 457 -41.03 23.22 -3.73
N PRO A 458 -41.61 24.44 -3.71
CA PRO A 458 -41.37 25.45 -4.73
C PRO A 458 -39.87 25.78 -4.86
N GLU A 459 -39.43 26.21 -6.05
CA GLU A 459 -38.01 26.52 -6.32
C GLU A 459 -37.39 27.50 -5.32
N SER A 460 -38.15 28.50 -4.85
CA SER A 460 -37.69 29.47 -3.85
C SER A 460 -37.40 28.82 -2.49
N GLU A 461 -38.18 27.79 -2.11
CA GLU A 461 -37.96 27.03 -0.90
C GLU A 461 -36.81 26.02 -1.07
N VAL A 462 -36.68 25.39 -2.24
CA VAL A 462 -35.50 24.57 -2.58
C VAL A 462 -34.21 25.39 -2.42
N TYR A 463 -34.16 26.60 -2.97
CA TYR A 463 -33.01 27.49 -2.83
C TYR A 463 -32.67 27.77 -1.36
N ASN A 464 -33.68 28.03 -0.53
CA ASN A 464 -33.50 28.27 0.90
C ASN A 464 -32.98 27.02 1.64
N LEU A 465 -33.49 25.84 1.30
CA LEU A 465 -33.05 24.56 1.87
C LEU A 465 -31.59 24.26 1.52
N VAL A 466 -31.21 24.46 0.26
CA VAL A 466 -29.82 24.30 -0.22
C VAL A 466 -28.90 25.26 0.54
N ALA A 467 -29.22 26.55 0.58
CA ALA A 467 -28.42 27.53 1.30
C ALA A 467 -28.33 27.24 2.81
N ALA A 468 -29.40 26.73 3.43
CA ALA A 468 -29.41 26.33 4.83
C ALA A 468 -28.50 25.11 5.07
N SER A 469 -28.56 24.10 4.20
CA SER A 469 -27.72 22.90 4.24
C SER A 469 -26.24 23.25 4.10
N GLU A 470 -25.87 24.06 3.10
CA GLU A 470 -24.48 24.50 2.89
C GLU A 470 -23.94 25.29 4.10
N ASN A 471 -24.78 26.13 4.71
CA ASN A 471 -24.41 26.85 5.93
C ASN A 471 -24.25 25.91 7.12
N GLN A 472 -25.10 24.88 7.26
CA GLN A 472 -24.97 23.86 8.30
C GLN A 472 -23.70 23.03 8.11
N TYR A 473 -23.41 22.62 6.88
CA TYR A 473 -22.17 21.93 6.51
C TYR A 473 -20.95 22.78 6.88
N ARG A 474 -20.92 24.06 6.48
CA ARG A 474 -19.81 24.98 6.80
C ARG A 474 -19.62 25.12 8.32
N ARG A 475 -20.70 25.35 9.07
CA ARG A 475 -20.64 25.43 10.54
C ARG A 475 -20.13 24.13 11.17
N ARG A 476 -20.56 22.98 10.68
CA ARG A 476 -20.08 21.67 11.16
C ARG A 476 -18.58 21.59 10.96
N MET A 477 -18.11 21.81 9.73
CA MET A 477 -16.68 21.79 9.37
C MET A 477 -15.83 22.76 10.22
N GLU A 478 -16.33 23.98 10.49
CA GLU A 478 -15.66 24.95 11.36
C GLU A 478 -15.63 24.55 12.85
N SER A 479 -16.63 23.80 13.31
CA SER A 479 -16.76 23.36 14.71
C SER A 479 -16.14 22.00 15.02
N THR A 480 -15.86 21.21 13.98
CA THR A 480 -15.31 19.86 14.09
C THR A 480 -13.90 19.92 14.68
N LYS A 481 -13.63 19.08 15.68
CA LYS A 481 -12.28 18.88 16.21
C LYS A 481 -11.47 18.07 15.21
N CYS A 482 -10.48 18.68 14.58
CA CYS A 482 -9.55 17.97 13.71
C CYS A 482 -8.66 17.04 14.54
N ILE A 483 -8.26 15.93 13.92
CA ILE A 483 -7.18 15.10 14.48
C ILE A 483 -5.93 15.99 14.55
N PRO A 484 -5.29 16.09 15.73
CA PRO A 484 -4.15 16.97 15.88
C PRO A 484 -3.02 16.52 14.95
N ASP A 485 -2.34 17.50 14.35
CA ASP A 485 -1.17 17.28 13.50
C ASP A 485 0.05 17.01 14.39
N VAL A 486 -0.03 15.89 15.11
CA VAL A 486 1.07 15.39 15.92
C VAL A 486 1.75 14.34 15.07
N ASP A 487 2.79 14.78 14.35
CA ASP A 487 3.77 13.87 13.76
C ASP A 487 4.53 13.07 14.84
N LYS A 488 4.22 13.29 16.14
CA LYS A 488 4.86 12.61 17.27
C LYS A 488 3.88 12.28 18.39
N LEU A 489 3.89 11.03 18.86
CA LEU A 489 3.46 10.72 20.23
C LEU A 489 4.23 11.62 21.22
N PRO A 490 3.62 12.12 22.31
CA PRO A 490 4.32 12.95 23.27
C PRO A 490 5.43 12.14 23.94
N GLY A 491 6.68 12.36 23.52
CA GLY A 491 7.83 11.62 24.07
C GLY A 491 9.18 11.91 23.42
N GLN A 492 9.25 12.29 22.15
CA GLN A 492 10.53 12.59 21.50
C GLN A 492 10.89 14.08 21.60
N LYS A 493 11.75 14.41 22.56
CA LYS A 493 12.56 15.64 22.52
C LYS A 493 13.62 15.49 21.42
N GLY A 494 13.28 15.90 20.21
CA GLY A 494 14.22 16.15 19.12
C GLY A 494 13.90 17.51 18.51
N ILE A 495 14.91 18.35 18.32
CA ILE A 495 14.79 19.72 17.83
C ILE A 495 14.18 19.68 16.42
N GLU A 496 13.15 20.50 16.20
CA GLU A 496 12.49 20.74 14.91
C GLU A 496 13.52 21.01 13.79
N LEU A 497 13.55 20.18 12.75
CA LEU A 497 14.28 20.49 11.52
C LEU A 497 13.28 21.06 10.51
N SER A 498 13.50 22.31 10.08
CA SER A 498 12.66 22.93 9.05
C SER A 498 12.79 22.12 7.75
N LYS A 499 11.68 21.86 7.03
CA LYS A 499 11.64 21.26 5.67
C LYS A 499 12.23 22.18 4.57
N THR A 500 13.26 22.96 4.89
CA THR A 500 14.01 23.82 3.97
C THR A 500 15.35 23.17 3.64
N PRO A 501 15.73 23.03 2.35
CA PRO A 501 16.97 22.35 2.01
C PRO A 501 18.16 23.03 2.68
N VAL A 502 19.06 22.24 3.25
CA VAL A 502 20.29 22.75 3.81
C VAL A 502 21.22 23.07 2.65
N GLU A 503 21.51 24.36 2.47
CA GLU A 503 22.54 24.82 1.54
C GLU A 503 23.89 24.85 2.27
N LEU A 504 24.90 24.23 1.67
CA LEU A 504 26.32 24.37 2.03
C LEU A 504 27.02 25.12 0.92
N LYS A 505 27.74 26.21 1.26
CA LYS A 505 28.35 27.10 0.27
C LYS A 505 29.70 27.60 0.75
N SER A 506 30.75 26.86 0.40
CA SER A 506 32.13 27.22 0.67
C SER A 506 33.04 26.89 -0.50
N GLY A 507 34.14 27.64 -0.63
CA GLY A 507 35.14 27.40 -1.67
C GLY A 507 34.56 27.38 -3.08
N ASP A 508 34.86 26.32 -3.82
CA ASP A 508 34.43 26.13 -5.21
C ASP A 508 33.06 25.42 -5.34
N TRP A 509 32.38 25.10 -4.23
CA TRP A 509 31.20 24.24 -4.24
C TRP A 509 29.94 24.92 -3.65
N VAL A 510 28.79 24.62 -4.25
CA VAL A 510 27.46 24.86 -3.66
C VAL A 510 26.66 23.57 -3.69
N LEU A 511 26.22 23.13 -2.52
CA LEU A 511 25.46 21.89 -2.33
C LEU A 511 24.08 22.20 -1.77
N LYS A 512 23.08 21.42 -2.19
CA LYS A 512 21.74 21.45 -1.57
C LYS A 512 21.37 20.07 -1.08
N LEU A 513 21.08 19.97 0.21
CA LEU A 513 20.77 18.74 0.92
C LEU A 513 19.36 18.76 1.47
N VAL A 514 18.75 17.59 1.53
CA VAL A 514 17.37 17.37 1.95
C VAL A 514 17.39 16.38 3.11
N PRO A 515 17.63 16.83 4.37
CA PRO A 515 17.73 15.93 5.52
C PRO A 515 16.51 15.01 5.67
N TRP A 516 15.32 15.51 5.36
CA TRP A 516 14.08 14.76 5.55
C TRP A 516 13.74 13.73 4.47
N ILE A 517 14.62 13.53 3.49
CA ILE A 517 14.51 12.45 2.49
C ILE A 517 15.88 11.79 2.37
N GLY A 518 16.22 10.90 3.29
CA GLY A 518 17.45 10.11 3.23
C GLY A 518 18.75 10.90 3.34
N GLY A 519 18.71 12.15 3.81
CA GLY A 519 19.87 13.04 3.76
C GLY A 519 20.36 13.33 2.33
N ARG A 520 19.47 13.22 1.33
CA ARG A 520 19.80 13.27 -0.10
C ARG A 520 20.43 14.60 -0.52
N MET A 521 21.46 14.55 -1.37
CA MET A 521 21.97 15.75 -2.06
C MET A 521 21.28 15.87 -3.42
N ILE A 522 20.58 16.99 -3.64
CA ILE A 522 19.82 17.25 -4.88
C ILE A 522 20.54 18.22 -5.82
N SER A 523 21.65 18.82 -5.37
CA SER A 523 22.45 19.73 -6.18
C SER A 523 23.92 19.67 -5.82
N MET A 524 24.79 19.58 -6.83
CA MET A 524 26.24 19.79 -6.74
C MET A 524 26.68 20.76 -7.83
N LEU A 525 26.97 22.01 -7.46
CA LEU A 525 27.43 23.06 -8.37
C LEU A 525 28.90 23.38 -8.11
N HIS A 526 29.73 23.34 -9.15
CA HIS A 526 31.12 23.79 -9.10
C HIS A 526 31.24 25.22 -9.65
N LEU A 527 31.43 26.19 -8.75
CA LEU A 527 31.37 27.63 -9.01
C LEU A 527 32.34 28.10 -10.10
N PRO A 528 33.65 27.76 -10.07
CA PRO A 528 34.60 28.26 -11.08
C PRO A 528 34.23 27.84 -12.51
N SER A 529 33.68 26.64 -12.67
CA SER A 529 33.28 26.11 -13.98
C SER A 529 31.85 26.49 -14.40
N GLY A 530 31.02 26.95 -13.46
CA GLY A 530 29.58 27.09 -13.66
C GLY A 530 28.82 25.79 -13.92
N THR A 531 29.48 24.63 -13.78
CA THR A 531 28.91 23.32 -14.10
C THR A 531 28.19 22.73 -12.90
N GLN A 532 26.92 22.39 -13.10
CA GLN A 532 26.11 21.66 -12.14
C GLN A 532 26.18 20.16 -12.46
N TRP A 533 27.08 19.46 -11.77
CA TRP A 533 27.34 18.04 -11.99
C TRP A 533 26.19 17.15 -11.53
N LEU A 534 25.42 17.60 -10.55
CA LEU A 534 24.23 16.91 -10.05
C LEU A 534 23.08 17.91 -9.93
N HIS A 535 21.97 17.61 -10.59
CA HIS A 535 20.71 18.33 -10.43
C HIS A 535 19.55 17.33 -10.37
N SER A 536 18.83 17.34 -9.26
CA SER A 536 17.66 16.49 -9.05
C SER A 536 16.54 17.26 -8.38
N ARG A 537 15.34 16.70 -8.40
CA ARG A 537 14.19 17.19 -7.63
C ARG A 537 14.12 16.43 -6.31
N VAL A 538 13.47 17.03 -5.32
CA VAL A 538 13.20 16.40 -4.03
C VAL A 538 12.57 15.02 -4.20
N GLU A 539 11.72 14.83 -5.23
CA GLU A 539 11.02 13.56 -5.48
C GLU A 539 11.74 12.56 -6.41
N VAL A 540 12.85 12.93 -7.09
CA VAL A 540 13.44 12.10 -8.17
C VAL A 540 14.97 12.22 -8.22
N ASP A 541 15.66 11.07 -8.28
CA ASP A 541 17.11 10.92 -8.38
C ASP A 541 17.90 11.68 -7.29
N GLY A 542 19.23 11.70 -7.37
CA GLY A 542 20.10 12.50 -6.53
C GLY A 542 21.39 11.79 -6.12
N TYR A 543 22.04 12.31 -5.09
CA TYR A 543 23.08 11.59 -4.36
C TYR A 543 22.43 10.92 -3.15
N GLU A 544 22.48 9.60 -3.12
CA GLU A 544 21.86 8.78 -2.09
C GLU A 544 22.87 7.85 -1.44
N GLU A 545 22.63 7.53 -0.17
CA GLU A 545 23.33 6.47 0.56
C GLU A 545 22.29 5.56 1.19
N TYR A 546 22.52 4.25 1.16
CA TYR A 546 21.61 3.31 1.79
C TYR A 546 22.31 2.02 2.20
N SER A 547 21.63 1.28 3.08
CA SER A 547 22.06 0.01 3.62
C SER A 547 21.29 -1.12 2.94
N SER A 548 21.78 -1.61 1.81
CA SER A 548 21.16 -2.73 1.09
C SER A 548 22.17 -3.58 0.34
N ILE A 549 21.89 -4.88 0.27
CA ILE A 549 22.63 -5.87 -0.51
C ILE A 549 22.14 -5.94 -1.96
N GLU A 550 20.94 -5.43 -2.24
CA GLU A 550 20.28 -5.55 -3.54
C GLU A 550 20.43 -4.27 -4.35
N TYR A 551 20.65 -4.41 -5.65
CA TYR A 551 20.88 -3.31 -6.58
C TYR A 551 19.74 -2.28 -6.61
N ARG A 552 18.49 -2.69 -6.31
CA ARG A 552 17.25 -1.89 -6.44
C ARG A 552 16.52 -1.69 -5.11
N SER A 553 17.22 -1.21 -4.09
CA SER A 553 16.54 -0.62 -2.95
C SER A 553 15.93 0.71 -3.40
N ALA A 554 14.71 1.03 -2.99
CA ALA A 554 14.33 2.43 -2.89
C ALA A 554 15.39 3.09 -2.00
N GLY A 555 15.99 4.20 -2.43
CA GLY A 555 16.99 4.91 -1.63
C GLY A 555 16.49 5.15 -0.21
N CYS A 556 17.42 5.39 0.73
CA CYS A 556 17.07 5.70 2.12
C CYS A 556 16.00 6.81 2.11
N SER A 557 14.80 6.51 2.59
CA SER A 557 13.68 7.47 2.73
C SER A 557 13.56 7.97 4.16
N GLU A 558 14.41 7.47 5.04
CA GLU A 558 14.45 7.78 6.45
C GLU A 558 14.86 9.25 6.67
N GLU A 559 14.25 9.87 7.68
CA GLU A 559 14.54 11.25 8.05
C GLU A 559 15.91 11.31 8.74
N TYR A 560 16.83 12.12 8.21
CA TYR A 560 18.11 12.36 8.86
C TYR A 560 18.01 13.55 9.80
N GLU A 561 18.46 13.36 11.03
CA GLU A 561 18.69 14.45 11.95
C GLU A 561 19.99 15.18 11.57
N VAL A 562 19.94 16.51 11.46
CA VAL A 562 21.15 17.35 11.39
C VAL A 562 21.73 17.43 12.80
N VAL A 563 22.76 16.62 13.06
CA VAL A 563 23.41 16.51 14.37
C VAL A 563 24.39 17.66 14.60
N GLU A 564 25.08 18.11 13.56
CA GLU A 564 25.99 19.26 13.63
C GLU A 564 25.95 20.04 12.31
N ARG A 565 25.94 21.36 12.40
CA ARG A 565 26.06 22.26 11.25
C ARG A 565 26.98 23.42 11.60
N ASN A 566 28.15 23.44 10.98
CA ASN A 566 29.11 24.52 11.12
C ASN A 566 28.97 25.43 9.90
N LEU A 567 28.42 26.62 10.12
CA LEU A 567 28.31 27.67 9.12
C LEU A 567 29.49 28.62 9.25
N GLU A 568 29.95 29.20 8.14
CA GLU A 568 31.11 30.08 8.10
C GLU A 568 30.90 31.36 8.96
N GLN A 569 31.20 31.26 10.25
CA GLN A 569 31.45 32.37 11.16
C GLN A 569 32.73 32.05 11.94
N SER A 570 33.64 33.02 12.02
CA SER A 570 34.88 32.93 12.80
C SER A 570 35.91 31.85 12.40
N GLY A 571 35.98 31.47 11.11
CA GLY A 571 37.18 30.82 10.55
C GLY A 571 37.24 29.29 10.59
N GLU A 572 36.12 28.62 10.84
CA GLU A 572 35.98 27.16 10.86
C GLU A 572 35.51 26.57 9.50
N GLU A 573 35.67 25.24 9.31
CA GLU A 573 35.28 24.47 8.12
C GLU A 573 33.75 24.40 7.96
N GLU A 574 33.21 24.69 6.77
CA GLU A 574 31.78 24.50 6.52
C GLU A 574 31.49 22.99 6.38
N SER A 575 30.71 22.47 7.32
CA SER A 575 30.44 21.04 7.45
C SER A 575 29.02 20.78 7.92
N LEU A 576 28.51 19.61 7.53
CA LEU A 576 27.20 19.11 7.89
C LEU A 576 27.33 17.65 8.32
N PHE A 577 26.90 17.35 9.54
CA PHE A 577 26.82 16.01 10.07
C PHE A 577 25.36 15.58 10.20
N LEU A 578 25.01 14.49 9.54
CA LEU A 578 23.66 13.94 9.45
C LEU A 578 23.63 12.52 10.03
N GLU A 579 22.55 12.16 10.72
CA GLU A 579 22.28 10.80 11.18
C GLU A 579 20.87 10.34 10.82
N GLY A 580 20.75 9.19 10.15
CA GLY A 580 19.46 8.53 9.88
C GLY A 580 19.39 7.17 10.59
N ASP A 581 18.28 6.89 11.27
CA ASP A 581 17.98 5.54 11.75
C ASP A 581 17.47 4.70 10.58
N ILE A 582 18.19 3.62 10.25
CA ILE A 582 17.91 2.73 9.12
C ILE A 582 17.34 1.38 9.58
N GLY A 583 16.80 1.34 10.80
CA GLY A 583 16.13 0.20 11.41
C GLY A 583 17.06 -0.92 11.89
N GLY A 584 16.55 -1.74 12.81
CA GLY A 584 17.32 -2.87 13.36
C GLY A 584 18.48 -2.46 14.29
N GLY A 585 18.40 -1.27 14.89
CA GLY A 585 19.41 -0.73 15.79
C GLY A 585 20.65 -0.16 15.10
N LEU A 586 20.53 0.17 13.81
CA LEU A 586 21.59 0.69 12.95
C LEU A 586 21.38 2.16 12.63
N ILE A 587 22.46 2.94 12.63
CA ILE A 587 22.46 4.35 12.26
C ILE A 587 23.40 4.54 11.07
N LEU A 588 22.91 5.24 10.04
CA LEU A 588 23.72 5.72 8.94
C LEU A 588 24.14 7.17 9.23
N GLN A 589 25.43 7.39 9.41
CA GLN A 589 26.02 8.70 9.68
C GLN A 589 26.68 9.21 8.42
N ARG A 590 26.53 10.51 8.15
CA ARG A 590 27.13 11.17 7.00
C ARG A 590 27.73 12.51 7.40
N HIS A 591 29.01 12.68 7.17
CA HIS A 591 29.73 13.92 7.37
C HIS A 591 30.15 14.50 6.01
N ILE A 592 29.68 15.69 5.70
CA ILE A 592 29.93 16.38 4.43
C ILE A 592 30.64 17.67 4.75
N SER A 593 31.80 17.89 4.14
CA SER A 593 32.60 19.06 4.45
C SER A 593 33.36 19.61 3.25
N ILE A 594 33.60 20.91 3.27
CA ILE A 594 34.44 21.61 2.29
C ILE A 594 35.63 22.19 3.05
N PRO A 595 36.79 21.51 3.05
CA PRO A 595 37.94 21.92 3.84
C PRO A 595 38.49 23.27 3.36
N LYS A 596 38.71 24.20 4.29
CA LYS A 596 39.23 25.53 3.96
C LYS A 596 40.64 25.50 3.33
N ASP A 597 41.49 24.57 3.78
CA ASP A 597 42.86 24.39 3.25
C ASP A 597 42.89 23.68 1.88
N ALA A 598 41.73 23.24 1.39
CA ALA A 598 41.55 22.60 0.10
C ALA A 598 40.15 22.93 -0.46
N SER A 599 39.88 24.22 -0.66
CA SER A 599 38.56 24.75 -1.03
C SER A 599 38.00 24.22 -2.37
N GLN A 600 38.84 23.59 -3.18
CA GLN A 600 38.50 22.88 -4.41
C GLN A 600 37.95 21.46 -4.19
N VAL A 601 38.05 20.92 -2.98
CA VAL A 601 37.70 19.54 -2.62
C VAL A 601 36.41 19.50 -1.80
N LEU A 602 35.48 18.66 -2.23
CA LEU A 602 34.31 18.25 -1.44
C LEU A 602 34.59 16.89 -0.79
N ARG A 603 34.49 16.77 0.52
CA ARG A 603 34.66 15.50 1.25
C ARG A 603 33.31 14.97 1.75
N ILE A 604 33.13 13.67 1.64
CA ILE A 604 31.97 12.96 2.17
C ILE A 604 32.47 11.69 2.87
N ASP A 605 32.16 11.59 4.16
CA ASP A 605 32.48 10.46 5.02
C ASP A 605 31.19 9.83 5.54
N SER A 606 30.93 8.60 5.11
CA SER A 606 29.67 7.92 5.41
C SER A 606 29.94 6.63 6.16
N SER A 607 29.11 6.31 7.16
CA SER A 607 29.30 5.09 7.95
C SER A 607 28.00 4.48 8.46
N ILE A 608 27.96 3.16 8.51
CA ILE A 608 26.89 2.40 9.18
C ILE A 608 27.44 1.91 10.52
N ILE A 609 26.80 2.34 11.59
CA ILE A 609 27.17 1.99 12.97
C ILE A 609 26.05 1.21 13.66
N ALA A 610 26.40 0.30 14.57
CA ALA A 610 25.44 -0.38 15.42
C ALA A 610 25.29 0.36 16.76
N ARG A 611 24.09 0.84 17.08
CA ARG A 611 23.81 1.62 18.31
C ARG A 611 23.02 0.82 19.34
N SER A 612 22.03 0.03 18.90
CA SER A 612 21.07 -0.68 19.77
C SER A 612 20.65 -2.02 19.18
N VAL A 613 21.62 -2.90 18.90
CA VAL A 613 21.35 -4.27 18.43
C VAL A 613 20.71 -5.12 19.54
N GLY A 614 19.67 -5.88 19.19
CA GLY A 614 18.81 -6.60 20.15
C GLY A 614 19.56 -7.61 21.04
N ALA A 615 19.06 -7.80 22.26
CA ALA A 615 19.61 -8.76 23.22
C ALA A 615 19.53 -10.20 22.67
N GLY A 616 20.69 -10.82 22.41
CA GLY A 616 20.80 -12.15 21.77
C GLY A 616 21.64 -12.16 20.49
N SER A 617 21.96 -10.99 19.92
CA SER A 617 22.75 -10.84 18.68
C SER A 617 24.27 -10.95 18.85
N GLY A 618 24.77 -11.07 20.08
CA GLY A 618 26.21 -11.04 20.37
C GLY A 618 26.89 -9.69 20.09
N GLY A 619 26.13 -8.61 19.89
CA GLY A 619 26.66 -7.27 19.61
C GLY A 619 26.85 -6.93 18.12
N PHE A 620 26.40 -7.80 17.21
CA PHE A 620 26.49 -7.61 15.77
C PHE A 620 25.12 -7.40 15.12
N SER A 621 25.07 -6.64 14.04
CA SER A 621 23.85 -6.37 13.27
C SER A 621 23.49 -7.50 12.29
N ARG A 622 22.39 -7.32 11.54
CA ARG A 622 22.16 -8.00 10.26
C ARG A 622 23.29 -7.71 9.25
N LEU A 623 23.40 -8.52 8.20
CA LEU A 623 24.26 -8.21 7.05
C LEU A 623 23.84 -6.87 6.45
N VAL A 624 24.82 -6.01 6.22
CA VAL A 624 24.63 -4.69 5.63
C VAL A 624 25.77 -4.40 4.65
N CYS A 625 25.48 -3.53 3.68
CA CYS A 625 26.45 -2.98 2.75
C CYS A 625 26.17 -1.48 2.66
N LEU A 626 27.20 -0.65 2.90
CA LEU A 626 27.12 0.78 2.69
C LEU A 626 27.30 1.05 1.20
N ARG A 627 26.27 1.61 0.57
CA ARG A 627 26.27 1.98 -0.85
C ARG A 627 26.21 3.48 -1.00
N VAL A 628 27.13 4.03 -1.80
CA VAL A 628 27.13 5.41 -2.26
C VAL A 628 26.62 5.43 -3.69
N HIS A 629 25.52 6.14 -3.94
CA HIS A 629 24.79 6.13 -5.20
C HIS A 629 24.57 7.57 -5.72
N PRO A 630 25.57 8.18 -6.38
CA PRO A 630 25.42 9.48 -7.01
C PRO A 630 24.87 9.36 -8.43
N VAL A 631 23.85 10.13 -8.76
CA VAL A 631 23.33 10.29 -10.14
C VAL A 631 23.83 11.62 -10.71
N PHE A 632 24.79 11.58 -11.62
CA PHE A 632 25.32 12.79 -12.27
C PHE A 632 24.57 13.11 -13.55
N THR A 633 24.34 14.41 -13.79
CA THR A 633 23.69 14.93 -15.00
C THR A 633 24.75 15.19 -16.07
N LEU A 634 24.53 14.68 -17.28
CA LEU A 634 25.48 14.82 -18.39
C LEU A 634 25.06 15.98 -19.29
N LEU A 635 25.90 17.02 -19.38
CA LEU A 635 25.66 18.14 -20.30
C LEU A 635 25.83 17.70 -21.76
N ASN A 636 26.85 16.89 -22.03
CA ASN A 636 27.19 16.40 -23.37
C ASN A 636 27.25 14.86 -23.38
N PRO A 637 26.10 14.16 -23.33
CA PRO A 637 26.05 12.71 -23.07
C PRO A 637 26.76 11.85 -24.13
N THR A 638 27.07 12.38 -25.31
CA THR A 638 27.82 11.68 -26.37
C THR A 638 29.33 11.91 -26.31
N GLU A 639 29.80 12.88 -25.52
CA GLU A 639 31.22 13.29 -25.44
C GLU A 639 31.80 13.07 -24.03
N VAL A 640 31.18 12.18 -23.26
CA VAL A 640 31.59 11.84 -21.90
C VAL A 640 32.13 10.42 -21.82
N LEU A 641 33.04 10.19 -20.88
CA LEU A 641 33.50 8.84 -20.52
C LEU A 641 33.95 8.79 -19.07
N VAL A 642 34.00 7.58 -18.52
CA VAL A 642 34.60 7.32 -17.20
C VAL A 642 35.96 6.68 -17.40
N ALA A 643 37.01 7.23 -16.81
CA ALA A 643 38.36 6.69 -16.91
C ALA A 643 38.99 6.45 -15.53
N PHE A 644 39.79 5.38 -15.42
CA PHE A 644 40.60 5.10 -14.23
C PHE A 644 41.73 4.10 -14.50
N THR A 645 42.66 4.00 -13.55
CA THR A 645 43.64 2.91 -13.50
C THR A 645 43.23 1.93 -12.41
N SER A 646 43.12 0.66 -12.77
CA SER A 646 42.72 -0.41 -11.86
C SER A 646 43.85 -0.76 -10.89
N ILE A 647 43.54 -1.47 -9.81
CA ILE A 647 44.53 -1.94 -8.83
C ILE A 647 45.63 -2.81 -9.48
N ASP A 648 45.31 -3.58 -10.51
CA ASP A 648 46.29 -4.36 -11.28
C ASP A 648 47.14 -3.54 -12.27
N GLY A 649 46.91 -2.23 -12.37
CA GLY A 649 47.60 -1.32 -13.29
C GLY A 649 46.98 -1.21 -14.67
N SER A 650 45.89 -1.92 -14.98
CA SER A 650 45.17 -1.79 -16.25
C SER A 650 44.43 -0.45 -16.34
N LYS A 651 44.49 0.20 -17.49
CA LYS A 651 43.72 1.44 -17.76
C LYS A 651 42.35 1.08 -18.31
N GLN A 652 41.31 1.67 -17.75
CA GLN A 652 39.91 1.46 -18.12
C GLN A 652 39.33 2.77 -18.68
N GLU A 653 38.61 2.66 -19.79
CA GLU A 653 37.80 3.74 -20.37
C GLU A 653 36.40 3.17 -20.67
N ILE A 654 35.38 3.73 -20.01
CA ILE A 654 34.01 3.27 -20.08
C ILE A 654 33.16 4.35 -20.74
N HIS A 655 32.61 4.02 -21.90
CA HIS A 655 31.77 4.91 -22.70
C HIS A 655 30.27 4.66 -22.45
N PRO A 656 29.39 5.64 -22.72
CA PRO A 656 27.93 5.50 -22.58
C PRO A 656 27.34 4.24 -23.22
N GLU A 657 27.81 3.86 -24.41
CA GLU A 657 27.41 2.61 -25.10
C GLU A 657 27.77 1.31 -24.36
N SER A 658 28.60 1.37 -23.30
CA SER A 658 28.99 0.20 -22.53
C SER A 658 27.89 -0.32 -21.60
N GLY A 659 26.81 0.46 -21.40
CA GLY A 659 25.75 0.13 -20.46
C GLY A 659 26.28 -0.01 -19.03
N GLU A 660 25.81 -1.01 -18.30
CA GLU A 660 26.25 -1.25 -16.94
C GLU A 660 27.57 -2.04 -16.86
N ARG A 661 28.50 -1.58 -16.02
CA ARG A 661 29.78 -2.24 -15.73
C ARG A 661 30.04 -2.30 -14.24
N THR A 662 30.40 -3.50 -13.77
CA THR A 662 30.79 -3.76 -12.38
C THR A 662 32.28 -4.08 -12.30
N PHE A 663 32.97 -3.54 -11.30
CA PHE A 663 34.39 -3.76 -11.04
C PHE A 663 34.61 -4.25 -9.61
N GLU A 664 35.27 -5.41 -9.49
CA GLU A 664 35.54 -6.10 -8.23
C GLU A 664 36.99 -6.61 -8.20
N GLY A 665 37.52 -6.95 -7.02
CA GLY A 665 38.86 -7.49 -6.88
C GLY A 665 39.95 -6.53 -7.37
N SER A 666 40.86 -6.99 -8.24
CA SER A 666 41.97 -6.18 -8.77
C SER A 666 41.58 -5.27 -9.95
N LEU A 667 40.36 -5.42 -10.48
CA LEU A 667 39.82 -4.61 -11.57
C LEU A 667 39.15 -3.32 -11.09
N ARG A 668 38.99 -3.14 -9.77
CA ARG A 668 38.48 -1.90 -9.18
C ARG A 668 39.43 -0.73 -9.47
N PRO A 669 38.92 0.51 -9.54
CA PRO A 669 39.78 1.70 -9.56
C PRO A 669 40.73 1.70 -8.37
N ASN A 670 41.98 2.10 -8.62
CA ASN A 670 43.02 2.20 -7.59
C ASN A 670 42.86 3.50 -6.77
N GLY A 671 41.71 3.64 -6.12
CA GLY A 671 41.36 4.76 -5.25
C GLY A 671 40.99 6.05 -5.97
N GLU A 672 40.91 6.04 -7.31
CA GLU A 672 40.52 7.20 -8.10
C GLU A 672 39.84 6.77 -9.40
N TRP A 673 38.74 7.43 -9.76
CA TRP A 673 38.15 7.43 -11.09
C TRP A 673 37.63 8.82 -11.47
N MET A 674 37.49 9.09 -12.75
CA MET A 674 37.07 10.40 -13.25
C MET A 674 35.97 10.30 -14.31
N LEU A 675 34.95 11.15 -14.17
CA LEU A 675 33.97 11.44 -15.21
C LEU A 675 34.49 12.61 -16.05
N ILE A 676 34.81 12.35 -17.32
CA ILE A 676 35.38 13.33 -18.24
C ILE A 676 34.28 13.81 -19.18
N ASP A 677 34.10 15.12 -19.31
CA ASP A 677 33.34 15.76 -20.39
C ASP A 677 34.33 16.45 -21.35
N LYS A 678 34.53 15.83 -22.51
CA LYS A 678 35.48 16.31 -23.52
C LYS A 678 35.04 17.61 -24.18
N CYS A 679 33.74 17.86 -24.23
CA CYS A 679 33.19 19.07 -24.84
C CYS A 679 33.35 20.27 -23.90
N ALA A 680 33.13 20.07 -22.60
CA ALA A 680 33.35 21.08 -21.58
C ALA A 680 34.84 21.29 -21.24
N GLY A 681 35.71 20.31 -21.54
CA GLY A 681 37.12 20.33 -21.14
C GLY A 681 37.27 20.20 -19.63
N LEU A 682 36.38 19.43 -18.99
CA LEU A 682 36.32 19.27 -17.53
C LEU A 682 36.29 17.79 -17.15
N SER A 683 36.83 17.49 -15.98
CA SER A 683 36.77 16.19 -15.34
C SER A 683 36.32 16.33 -13.89
N LEU A 684 35.32 15.54 -13.50
CA LEU A 684 34.93 15.35 -12.10
C LEU A 684 35.67 14.11 -11.57
N ILE A 685 36.65 14.34 -10.72
CA ILE A 685 37.47 13.29 -10.12
C ILE A 685 36.85 12.88 -8.80
N ASN A 686 36.69 11.57 -8.59
CA ASN A 686 36.31 11.02 -7.30
C ASN A 686 37.44 10.12 -6.75
N ARG A 687 37.95 10.46 -5.57
CA ARG A 687 38.98 9.68 -4.87
C ARG A 687 38.40 9.03 -3.62
N PHE A 688 38.78 7.79 -3.33
CA PHE A 688 38.22 7.02 -2.22
C PHE A 688 39.23 6.02 -1.63
N ASP A 689 39.00 5.59 -0.39
CA ASP A 689 39.84 4.57 0.25
C ASP A 689 39.54 3.17 -0.31
N THR A 690 40.52 2.58 -0.99
CA THR A 690 40.41 1.22 -1.58
C THR A 690 40.15 0.10 -0.58
N ASN A 691 40.46 0.30 0.71
CA ASN A 691 40.19 -0.68 1.76
C ASN A 691 38.72 -0.65 2.21
N GLN A 692 38.01 0.43 1.91
CA GLN A 692 36.62 0.67 2.32
C GLN A 692 35.61 0.29 1.23
N VAL A 693 36.05 0.29 -0.04
CA VAL A 693 35.19 0.05 -1.20
C VAL A 693 35.48 -1.33 -1.79
N ASN A 694 34.61 -2.31 -1.60
CA ASN A 694 34.76 -3.67 -2.13
C ASN A 694 34.28 -3.84 -3.58
N LYS A 695 33.43 -2.93 -4.08
CA LYS A 695 32.86 -2.99 -5.43
C LYS A 695 32.59 -1.57 -5.96
N CYS A 696 32.85 -1.36 -7.25
CA CYS A 696 32.51 -0.13 -7.98
C CYS A 696 31.57 -0.46 -9.14
N LEU A 697 30.62 0.42 -9.43
CA LEU A 697 29.66 0.23 -10.53
C LEU A 697 29.51 1.51 -11.34
N VAL A 698 29.50 1.37 -12.67
CA VAL A 698 29.17 2.43 -13.63
C VAL A 698 27.89 2.05 -14.33
N HIS A 699 26.87 2.90 -14.26
CA HIS A 699 25.59 2.71 -14.97
C HIS A 699 25.26 3.96 -15.78
N TRP A 700 25.04 3.81 -17.08
CA TRP A 700 24.67 4.90 -17.97
C TRP A 700 23.15 4.94 -18.19
N GLY A 701 22.53 6.07 -17.85
CA GLY A 701 21.12 6.36 -18.11
C GLY A 701 20.93 7.26 -19.33
N THR A 702 19.69 7.69 -19.58
CA THR A 702 19.39 8.66 -20.66
C THR A 702 19.75 10.07 -20.18
N GLY A 703 20.99 10.51 -20.45
CA GLY A 703 21.48 11.82 -20.03
C GLY A 703 22.05 11.87 -18.61
N THR A 704 22.28 10.71 -17.98
CA THR A 704 22.83 10.58 -16.63
C THR A 704 23.87 9.46 -16.54
N VAL A 705 24.70 9.50 -15.51
CA VAL A 705 25.61 8.40 -15.15
C VAL A 705 25.67 8.21 -13.64
N ASN A 706 25.66 6.95 -13.20
CA ASN A 706 25.84 6.58 -11.81
C ASN A 706 27.25 6.02 -11.61
N LEU A 707 27.95 6.53 -10.60
CA LEU A 707 29.29 6.10 -10.21
C LEU A 707 29.27 5.60 -8.77
N GLU A 708 28.93 4.34 -8.58
CA GLU A 708 28.65 3.80 -7.25
C GLU A 708 29.88 3.22 -6.56
N LEU A 709 29.94 3.42 -5.24
CA LEU A 709 30.91 2.80 -4.35
C LEU A 709 30.17 1.92 -3.35
N TRP A 710 30.63 0.68 -3.18
CA TRP A 710 30.01 -0.30 -2.30
C TRP A 710 31.05 -0.79 -1.31
N SER A 711 30.69 -0.84 -0.04
CA SER A 711 31.53 -1.48 0.96
C SER A 711 31.51 -3.00 0.82
N GLU A 712 32.30 -3.70 1.63
CA GLU A 712 32.04 -5.12 1.86
C GLU A 712 30.65 -5.34 2.46
N GLU A 713 30.13 -6.55 2.27
CA GLU A 713 28.89 -7.00 2.91
C GLU A 713 29.24 -7.77 4.17
N ARG A 714 28.88 -7.22 5.34
CA ARG A 714 29.07 -7.91 6.63
C ARG A 714 28.20 -7.35 7.73
N PRO A 715 28.08 -8.05 8.88
CA PRO A 715 27.54 -7.46 10.09
C PRO A 715 28.43 -6.31 10.59
N VAL A 716 27.83 -5.30 11.20
CA VAL A 716 28.53 -4.22 11.92
C VAL A 716 28.32 -4.34 13.42
N SER A 717 29.28 -3.84 14.18
CA SER A 717 29.17 -3.60 15.63
C SER A 717 29.50 -2.14 15.91
N LYS A 718 29.41 -1.74 17.17
CA LYS A 718 29.85 -0.41 17.60
C LYS A 718 31.35 -0.19 17.37
N GLU A 719 32.14 -1.26 17.44
CA GLU A 719 33.60 -1.26 17.31
C GLU A 719 34.07 -1.43 15.86
N THR A 720 33.26 -2.06 15.00
CA THR A 720 33.59 -2.33 13.60
C THR A 720 32.50 -1.80 12.64
N PRO A 721 32.40 -0.48 12.46
CA PRO A 721 31.45 0.08 11.50
C PRO A 721 31.86 -0.20 10.05
N LEU A 722 30.92 -0.08 9.12
CA LEU A 722 31.26 0.08 7.70
C LEU A 722 31.44 1.56 7.43
N ARG A 723 32.46 1.94 6.66
CA ARG A 723 32.75 3.33 6.32
C ARG A 723 33.13 3.42 4.85
N ILE A 724 32.70 4.48 4.18
CA ILE A 724 33.22 4.91 2.87
C ILE A 724 33.58 6.39 2.98
N CYS A 725 34.87 6.67 2.83
CA CYS A 725 35.46 7.99 2.73
C CYS A 725 35.79 8.26 1.27
N HIS A 726 35.25 9.35 0.72
CA HIS A 726 35.62 9.78 -0.63
C HIS A 726 35.56 11.31 -0.79
N GLU A 727 36.16 11.80 -1.86
CA GLU A 727 36.21 13.23 -2.17
C GLU A 727 35.99 13.50 -3.65
N TYR A 728 35.46 14.68 -3.97
CA TYR A 728 35.29 15.19 -5.33
C TYR A 728 36.13 16.44 -5.58
N GLU A 729 36.74 16.50 -6.76
CA GLU A 729 37.50 17.64 -7.25
C GLU A 729 37.22 17.82 -8.75
N VAL A 730 37.09 19.06 -9.22
CA VAL A 730 36.95 19.34 -10.66
C VAL A 730 38.29 19.81 -11.23
N LYS A 731 38.75 19.19 -12.31
CA LYS A 731 39.95 19.61 -13.05
C LYS A 731 39.66 19.89 -14.51
N ILE A 732 40.43 20.82 -15.09
CA ILE A 732 40.46 21.03 -16.53
C ILE A 732 41.10 19.78 -17.16
N PHE A 733 40.37 19.18 -18.10
CA PHE A 733 40.73 17.95 -18.80
C PHE A 733 41.59 18.22 -20.03
#